data_AF-A0A182Y516-F1
#
_entry.id   AF-A0A182Y516-F1
#
_cell.length_a   1.000
_cell.length_b   1.000
_cell.length_c   1.000
_cell.angle_alpha   90.00
_cell.angle_beta   90.00
_cell.angle_gamma   90.00
#
_symmetry.space_group_name_H-M   'P 1'
#
loop_
_entity.id
_entity.type
_entity.pdbx_description
1 polymer ?
#
loop_
_entity_poly.entity_id
_entity_poly.type
_entity_poly.pdbx_seq_one_letter_code
_entity_poly.pdbx_strand_id
1 'polypeptide(L)'
;MIDRWRMVLMMMMMVVVSERNHSAEYSQVSVRDSAQAMMGCCVTNEECQFGKTIRELHTTWFADLGPPFGVMYCIMCECVPFQKKRRVVGRVQCRNIKNECPKPTCDDPILLPGRCCKTCPGDAQSPDVVQDLPQATMPEEEERSKHFAALLTGRTSALLKKDDMSTMYTTLNPQNVVATGRFSFHKKNLYYSFYVSERAARPRSIQFVHANGNILEEHTLALPSDEGRLSAYQNGTGKVCGVWRRVPREYRRLLRDELVSVVLLWGSKHQAELAIAGSIAKYPALAHELFSSLLEPAAQQDMMSGAGGTAIVSTSSGVTSSIHLTIVLNGLFAPEDVNDVPLSVRLESLDKRQLILEDVQRVRKPAHDINVLEVSSPVSISDLRLLTRGKLTLTVESRRNPDILRLQGPVRGRVACEVFQTLLSSHGVDVRSDASGLAWMYQNREGALVYHVQTHHLHGQPGASSPVLTLIDDSAKRKPELETLTRAFAGEHASGVIDRMGPRVLEPLYSGELAIQVSNDQNLTLLQGKFVTRQVADARDSNAPVLLRRTADLPPLAHAVGMAWMAVDNECSLHYDLSLTGVPSAFHPLQLYLEELPLEAPNAPISRRLLEEFGGNQLEGFQLGLPPRDLAKLETSVIYLEVRSNSTTGPLMRARVHTPTRVPSHCTGGLDNEVQQDPFAANDVPVTTNEKCFHSGRFYDEGETWRSAVEACTMCSCDHQQYKCEKMKCPPLRCRKEDIVQKKGECCPSCAVSNGSSSSQRGCNLGDEFHEAGTTWHPYLHPSGYETCTICTCELFTLQVKCTRAQCPPLPCSDKVAYRPDKKACCKVCPQVKEPKVPKKVHAGRQDVQYDEAGSPTLRSPQMILAAGGCRFEENFYENGEEYHPVLATHGEEKCIKCRCKVSIAMPQCPAATGRCAIWEPVN
;
A
#
# COMPACT_ATOMS: atom_id res chain seq x y z
N MET A 1 37.80 -53.49 3.58
CA MET A 1 37.23 -52.47 2.69
C MET A 1 37.36 -51.13 3.36
N ILE A 2 38.40 -50.36 3.04
CA ILE A 2 38.63 -48.99 3.50
C ILE A 2 39.08 -48.21 2.27
N ASP A 3 38.15 -47.76 1.43
CA ASP A 3 38.47 -46.87 0.31
C ASP A 3 37.23 -46.22 -0.29
N ARG A 4 37.21 -44.87 -0.25
CA ARG A 4 36.67 -43.92 -1.26
C ARG A 4 36.58 -42.47 -0.79
N TRP A 5 36.80 -42.18 0.50
CA TRP A 5 36.81 -40.80 1.05
C TRP A 5 38.19 -40.10 1.05
N ARG A 6 39.24 -40.71 0.48
CA ARG A 6 40.60 -40.10 0.43
C ARG A 6 40.97 -39.43 -0.89
N MET A 7 40.18 -39.57 -1.95
CA MET A 7 40.57 -39.13 -3.30
C MET A 7 40.16 -37.69 -3.68
N VAL A 8 39.51 -36.96 -2.77
CA VAL A 8 39.16 -35.53 -2.96
C VAL A 8 40.13 -34.61 -2.19
N LEU A 9 40.73 -35.08 -1.10
CA LEU A 9 41.55 -34.26 -0.20
C LEU A 9 43.02 -34.09 -0.62
N MET A 10 43.43 -34.63 -1.77
CA MET A 10 44.85 -34.83 -2.11
C MET A 10 45.24 -34.38 -3.53
N MET A 11 44.50 -33.43 -4.12
CA MET A 11 44.76 -32.91 -5.48
C MET A 11 44.90 -31.37 -5.57
N MET A 12 45.02 -30.66 -4.44
CA MET A 12 45.23 -29.20 -4.39
C MET A 12 46.24 -28.75 -3.30
N MET A 13 47.37 -29.46 -3.16
CA MET A 13 48.55 -28.93 -2.46
C MET A 13 49.86 -29.41 -3.13
N MET A 14 50.90 -28.56 -3.10
CA MET A 14 52.15 -28.62 -3.89
C MET A 14 51.92 -28.32 -5.39
N VAL A 15 52.76 -27.59 -6.16
CA VAL A 15 54.15 -27.08 -6.02
C VAL A 15 54.34 -25.93 -7.07
N VAL A 16 55.17 -24.86 -6.97
CA VAL A 16 55.98 -24.29 -5.87
C VAL A 16 56.34 -22.80 -6.13
N VAL A 17 56.50 -22.03 -5.04
CA VAL A 17 57.31 -20.81 -4.75
C VAL A 17 58.13 -20.07 -5.84
N SER A 18 58.08 -18.72 -5.85
CA SER A 18 59.29 -17.87 -5.91
C SER A 18 59.14 -16.44 -5.31
N GLU A 19 60.18 -16.05 -4.56
CA GLU A 19 60.72 -14.76 -4.07
C GLU A 19 60.30 -13.43 -4.76
N ARG A 20 60.31 -12.21 -4.16
CA ARG A 20 60.61 -11.56 -2.84
C ARG A 20 59.70 -10.28 -2.78
N ASN A 21 59.41 -9.58 -1.68
CA ASN A 21 60.26 -9.08 -0.59
C ASN A 21 59.41 -8.58 0.64
N HIS A 22 60.07 -8.06 1.69
CA HIS A 22 59.52 -7.41 2.90
C HIS A 22 58.40 -6.35 2.67
N SER A 23 57.47 -6.05 3.61
CA SER A 23 57.20 -6.62 4.96
C SER A 23 55.87 -6.13 5.59
N ALA A 24 55.25 -7.01 6.41
CA ALA A 24 54.34 -6.73 7.53
C ALA A 24 53.09 -5.86 7.32
N GLU A 25 51.92 -6.50 7.19
CA GLU A 25 50.62 -5.89 7.52
C GLU A 25 49.66 -6.93 8.16
N TYR A 26 48.64 -6.46 8.89
CA TYR A 26 47.80 -7.29 9.76
C TYR A 26 46.76 -8.10 8.98
N SER A 27 46.64 -9.41 9.25
CA SER A 27 45.76 -10.30 8.50
C SER A 27 44.27 -10.06 8.77
N GLN A 28 43.58 -9.36 7.86
CA GLN A 28 42.12 -9.33 7.83
C GLN A 28 41.56 -10.71 7.47
N VAL A 29 40.81 -11.34 8.37
CA VAL A 29 40.03 -12.55 8.05
C VAL A 29 38.82 -12.15 7.19
N SER A 30 38.83 -12.56 5.93
CA SER A 30 37.78 -12.18 4.96
C SER A 30 36.46 -12.92 5.22
N VAL A 31 35.58 -12.32 6.02
CA VAL A 31 34.17 -12.75 6.15
C VAL A 31 33.31 -12.03 5.10
N ARG A 32 33.70 -12.11 3.81
CA ARG A 32 32.97 -11.46 2.71
C ARG A 32 31.96 -12.41 2.04
N ASP A 33 32.36 -13.63 1.75
CA ASP A 33 31.69 -14.46 0.73
C ASP A 33 30.58 -15.36 1.31
N SER A 34 30.10 -15.08 2.51
CA SER A 34 28.94 -15.77 3.13
C SER A 34 27.92 -14.81 3.76
N ALA A 35 28.26 -13.54 3.97
CA ALA A 35 27.33 -12.52 4.48
C ALA A 35 26.53 -11.83 3.36
N GLN A 36 27.05 -11.82 2.13
CA GLN A 36 26.43 -11.12 0.99
C GLN A 36 25.11 -11.79 0.53
N ALA A 37 24.92 -13.08 0.75
CA ALA A 37 23.73 -13.83 0.32
C ALA A 37 22.42 -13.44 1.03
N MET A 38 22.47 -12.70 2.15
CA MET A 38 21.29 -12.15 2.84
C MET A 38 21.15 -10.62 2.71
N MET A 39 22.07 -9.92 2.01
CA MET A 39 22.02 -8.46 1.85
C MET A 39 21.22 -8.03 0.60
N GLY A 40 19.99 -8.54 0.51
CA GLY A 40 19.09 -8.41 -0.63
C GLY A 40 18.18 -7.18 -0.67
N CYS A 41 18.51 -6.07 0.02
CA CYS A 41 17.84 -4.78 -0.22
C CYS A 41 18.62 -3.59 0.37
N CYS A 42 19.12 -2.68 -0.47
CA CYS A 42 19.55 -1.35 -0.02
C CYS A 42 18.36 -0.39 -0.10
N VAL A 43 17.55 -0.34 0.97
CA VAL A 43 16.52 0.70 1.14
C VAL A 43 17.21 2.08 1.14
N THR A 44 16.54 3.09 0.63
CA THR A 44 17.10 4.39 0.19
C THR A 44 17.56 5.35 1.31
N ASN A 45 17.67 4.88 2.55
CA ASN A 45 17.56 5.73 3.74
C ASN A 45 18.90 5.92 4.48
N GLU A 46 18.91 6.91 5.37
CA GLU A 46 19.96 7.19 6.35
C GLU A 46 19.96 6.20 7.54
N GLU A 47 19.74 4.91 7.25
CA GLU A 47 19.53 3.87 8.26
C GLU A 47 20.19 2.56 7.87
N CYS A 48 20.57 1.75 8.86
CA CYS A 48 21.15 0.43 8.61
C CYS A 48 20.12 -0.67 8.90
N GLN A 49 19.82 -1.49 7.90
CA GLN A 49 19.11 -2.75 8.12
C GLN A 49 20.10 -3.85 8.51
N PHE A 50 19.82 -4.55 9.61
CA PHE A 50 20.54 -5.77 10.02
C PHE A 50 19.53 -6.84 10.44
N GLY A 51 19.45 -7.91 9.65
CA GLY A 51 18.37 -8.89 9.73
C GLY A 51 17.01 -8.22 9.53
N LYS A 52 16.09 -8.46 10.47
CA LYS A 52 14.76 -7.81 10.53
C LYS A 52 14.76 -6.47 11.28
N THR A 53 15.88 -6.02 11.83
CA THR A 53 15.95 -4.78 12.62
C THR A 53 16.54 -3.62 11.83
N ILE A 54 15.96 -2.42 11.99
CA ILE A 54 16.50 -1.17 11.45
C ILE A 54 17.22 -0.41 12.57
N ARG A 55 18.34 0.22 12.26
CA ARG A 55 19.24 0.87 13.22
C ARG A 55 19.57 2.29 12.76
N GLU A 56 19.45 3.25 13.67
CA GLU A 56 19.80 4.67 13.45
C GLU A 56 21.31 4.84 13.26
N LEU A 57 21.73 5.85 12.50
CA LEU A 57 23.16 6.21 12.37
C LEU A 57 23.84 6.41 13.72
N HIS A 58 25.10 5.97 13.80
CA HIS A 58 25.95 5.95 15.00
C HIS A 58 25.42 5.11 16.18
N THR A 59 24.41 4.25 15.97
CA THR A 59 24.03 3.25 16.97
C THR A 59 24.94 2.02 16.91
N THR A 60 25.19 1.41 18.07
CA THR A 60 25.93 0.15 18.22
C THR A 60 25.04 -0.95 18.82
N TRP A 61 25.23 -2.19 18.39
CA TRP A 61 24.49 -3.36 18.87
C TRP A 61 25.28 -4.66 18.69
N PHE A 62 24.99 -5.67 19.51
CA PHE A 62 25.52 -7.02 19.30
C PHE A 62 24.78 -7.70 18.13
N ALA A 63 25.53 -8.36 17.23
CA ALA A 63 24.96 -8.97 16.03
C ALA A 63 23.99 -10.11 16.36
N ASP A 64 22.69 -9.93 16.08
CA ASP A 64 21.71 -11.01 16.07
C ASP A 64 21.64 -11.63 14.68
N LEU A 65 22.03 -12.90 14.57
CA LEU A 65 22.00 -13.69 13.34
C LEU A 65 20.69 -14.48 13.17
N GLY A 66 19.76 -14.39 14.13
CA GLY A 66 18.51 -15.13 14.14
C GLY A 66 18.68 -16.63 14.43
N PRO A 67 17.58 -17.40 14.55
CA PRO A 67 17.65 -18.84 14.78
C PRO A 67 18.40 -19.57 13.65
N PRO A 68 19.29 -20.54 13.95
CA PRO A 68 19.57 -21.12 15.27
C PRO A 68 20.65 -20.40 16.10
N PHE A 69 21.31 -19.37 15.56
CA PHE A 69 22.53 -18.79 16.15
C PHE A 69 22.26 -17.71 17.22
N GLY A 70 21.25 -16.87 17.01
CA GLY A 70 20.87 -15.78 17.91
C GLY A 70 21.93 -14.67 18.05
N VAL A 71 22.01 -14.08 19.24
CA VAL A 71 22.85 -12.90 19.52
C VAL A 71 24.30 -13.28 19.79
N MET A 72 25.19 -12.84 18.91
CA MET A 72 26.64 -13.02 18.99
C MET A 72 27.29 -11.87 19.77
N TYR A 73 27.26 -11.94 21.10
CA TYR A 73 27.75 -10.86 22.00
C TYR A 73 29.21 -10.40 21.78
N CYS A 74 30.08 -11.20 21.15
CA CYS A 74 31.43 -10.76 20.78
C CYS A 74 31.54 -10.05 19.42
N ILE A 75 30.44 -9.92 18.65
CA ILE A 75 30.40 -9.20 17.39
C ILE A 75 29.62 -7.90 17.62
N MET A 76 30.33 -6.79 17.79
CA MET A 76 29.73 -5.47 17.88
C MET A 76 29.56 -4.89 16.47
N CYS A 77 28.33 -4.57 16.10
CA CYS A 77 27.98 -3.86 14.88
C CYS A 77 27.69 -2.39 15.18
N GLU A 78 28.08 -1.53 14.24
CA GLU A 78 27.82 -0.09 14.24
C GLU A 78 27.15 0.31 12.92
N CYS A 79 26.23 1.27 12.97
CA CYS A 79 25.66 1.89 11.78
C CYS A 79 26.45 3.15 11.40
N VAL A 80 27.46 3.02 10.54
CA VAL A 80 28.32 4.14 10.15
C VAL A 80 27.74 4.89 8.94
N PRO A 81 27.81 6.23 8.90
CA PRO A 81 27.41 7.00 7.72
C PRO A 81 28.40 6.79 6.58
N PHE A 82 27.90 6.36 5.42
CA PHE A 82 28.69 6.18 4.21
C PHE A 82 28.19 7.10 3.09
N GLN A 83 29.01 8.07 2.67
CA GLN A 83 28.68 8.94 1.55
C GLN A 83 28.71 8.16 0.23
N LYS A 84 27.56 8.07 -0.45
CA LYS A 84 27.41 7.44 -1.77
C LYS A 84 26.98 8.51 -2.77
N LYS A 85 27.95 9.12 -3.45
CA LYS A 85 27.80 10.42 -4.16
C LYS A 85 27.50 11.54 -3.13
N ARG A 86 26.54 12.43 -3.40
CA ARG A 86 26.17 13.56 -2.50
C ARG A 86 25.04 13.23 -1.49
N ARG A 87 24.77 11.94 -1.20
CA ARG A 87 23.84 11.51 -0.14
C ARG A 87 24.57 10.64 0.88
N VAL A 88 24.18 10.77 2.15
CA VAL A 88 24.57 9.84 3.22
C VAL A 88 23.69 8.59 3.12
N VAL A 89 24.27 7.41 3.36
CA VAL A 89 23.56 6.13 3.42
C VAL A 89 24.06 5.35 4.63
N GLY A 90 23.17 4.69 5.37
CA GLY A 90 23.57 3.83 6.47
C GLY A 90 24.33 2.60 5.98
N ARG A 91 25.51 2.33 6.57
CA ARG A 91 26.26 1.09 6.35
C ARG A 91 26.53 0.37 7.66
N VAL A 92 26.13 -0.90 7.76
CA VAL A 92 26.55 -1.77 8.86
C VAL A 92 28.05 -2.03 8.76
N GLN A 93 28.77 -1.79 9.85
CA GLN A 93 30.16 -2.21 10.05
C GLN A 93 30.26 -3.01 11.35
N CYS A 94 30.56 -4.31 11.25
CA CYS A 94 30.72 -5.18 12.43
C CYS A 94 32.18 -5.55 12.67
N ARG A 95 32.60 -5.55 13.95
CA ARG A 95 33.93 -5.97 14.39
C ARG A 95 33.85 -6.93 15.58
N ASN A 96 34.88 -7.77 15.75
CA ASN A 96 34.95 -8.75 16.83
C ASN A 96 35.69 -8.15 18.04
N ILE A 97 34.94 -7.80 19.08
CA ILE A 97 35.46 -7.12 20.28
C ILE A 97 36.15 -8.05 21.28
N LYS A 98 36.24 -9.37 21.00
CA LYS A 98 36.88 -10.35 21.91
C LYS A 98 38.34 -10.02 22.25
N ASN A 99 39.02 -9.30 21.36
CA ASN A 99 40.40 -8.83 21.56
C ASN A 99 40.49 -7.43 22.22
N GLU A 100 39.36 -6.75 22.39
CA GLU A 100 39.24 -5.41 23.00
C GLU A 100 38.87 -5.50 24.49
N CYS A 101 38.49 -6.69 24.99
CA CYS A 101 38.11 -6.92 26.38
C CYS A 101 39.23 -6.53 27.37
N PRO A 102 38.88 -5.88 28.51
CA PRO A 102 39.84 -5.60 29.56
C PRO A 102 40.41 -6.90 30.15
N LYS A 103 41.68 -6.85 30.58
CA LYS A 103 42.29 -7.97 31.31
C LYS A 103 41.65 -8.07 32.71
N PRO A 104 41.08 -9.22 33.10
CA PRO A 104 40.50 -9.38 34.42
C PRO A 104 41.56 -9.30 35.51
N THR A 105 41.16 -8.83 36.69
CA THR A 105 42.00 -8.55 37.87
C THR A 105 42.05 -9.72 38.87
N CYS A 106 41.42 -10.84 38.55
CA CYS A 106 41.28 -12.03 39.38
C CYS A 106 41.73 -13.30 38.63
N ASP A 107 42.13 -14.33 39.38
CA ASP A 107 42.64 -15.58 38.82
C ASP A 107 41.56 -16.43 38.11
N ASP A 108 40.33 -16.44 38.63
CA ASP A 108 39.17 -17.17 38.07
C ASP A 108 38.06 -16.23 37.52
N PRO A 109 38.25 -15.65 36.33
CA PRO A 109 37.27 -14.76 35.70
C PRO A 109 36.19 -15.54 34.92
N ILE A 110 34.92 -15.23 35.24
CA ILE A 110 33.73 -15.92 34.73
C ILE A 110 33.11 -15.17 33.54
N LEU A 111 32.52 -15.91 32.59
CA LEU A 111 31.72 -15.31 31.51
C LEU A 111 30.24 -15.35 31.90
N LEU A 112 29.62 -14.18 32.05
CA LEU A 112 28.19 -14.05 32.34
C LEU A 112 27.36 -14.19 31.05
N PRO A 113 26.12 -14.73 31.12
CA PRO A 113 25.22 -14.76 29.97
C PRO A 113 24.91 -13.34 29.50
N GLY A 114 24.98 -13.11 28.19
CA GLY A 114 24.72 -11.79 27.58
C GLY A 114 25.92 -10.84 27.47
N ARG A 115 27.15 -11.33 27.71
CA ARG A 115 28.40 -10.56 27.59
C ARG A 115 29.42 -11.24 26.66
N CYS A 116 30.43 -10.50 26.20
CA CYS A 116 31.60 -11.05 25.54
C CYS A 116 32.78 -11.22 26.50
N CYS A 117 32.97 -10.25 27.39
CA CYS A 117 34.12 -10.18 28.26
C CYS A 117 33.90 -10.97 29.55
N LYS A 118 34.98 -11.56 30.08
CA LYS A 118 34.95 -12.23 31.38
C LYS A 118 35.06 -11.20 32.50
N THR A 119 34.21 -11.31 33.51
CA THR A 119 34.16 -10.44 34.69
C THR A 119 34.58 -11.19 35.95
N CYS A 120 35.09 -10.48 36.96
CA CYS A 120 35.45 -11.08 38.24
C CYS A 120 34.22 -11.28 39.16
N PRO A 121 34.19 -12.33 40.01
CA PRO A 121 33.11 -12.53 40.97
C PRO A 121 32.94 -11.31 41.89
N GLY A 122 31.76 -10.69 41.86
CA GLY A 122 31.42 -9.47 42.59
C GLY A 122 31.34 -8.20 41.72
N ASP A 123 32.05 -8.15 40.59
CA ASP A 123 32.16 -6.95 39.75
C ASP A 123 31.15 -6.95 38.56
N ALA A 124 29.90 -7.24 38.88
CA ALA A 124 28.83 -7.49 37.91
C ALA A 124 28.40 -6.25 37.10
N GLN A 125 28.86 -5.06 37.49
CA GLN A 125 28.47 -3.76 36.94
C GLN A 125 29.55 -3.10 36.06
N SER A 126 30.76 -3.66 35.97
CA SER A 126 31.75 -3.26 34.98
C SER A 126 31.18 -3.38 33.55
N PRO A 127 31.31 -2.37 32.66
CA PRO A 127 30.81 -2.45 31.29
C PRO A 127 31.82 -3.14 30.36
N ASP A 128 31.35 -3.95 29.40
CA ASP A 128 32.21 -4.65 28.41
C ASP A 128 32.97 -3.69 27.48
N VAL A 129 32.47 -2.46 27.32
CA VAL A 129 33.10 -1.35 26.57
C VAL A 129 32.87 -0.04 27.32
N VAL A 130 33.91 0.80 27.44
CA VAL A 130 33.74 2.18 27.95
C VAL A 130 33.02 3.00 26.89
N GLN A 131 31.70 3.12 27.00
CA GLN A 131 30.92 4.07 26.22
C GLN A 131 30.91 5.43 26.93
N ASP A 132 31.59 6.43 26.32
CA ASP A 132 31.25 7.83 26.54
C ASP A 132 29.84 8.08 25.99
N LEU A 133 28.83 7.83 26.82
CA LEU A 133 27.46 8.26 26.58
C LEU A 133 27.37 9.75 26.99
N PRO A 134 27.39 10.72 26.06
CA PRO A 134 27.10 12.10 26.41
C PRO A 134 25.70 12.14 27.02
N GLN A 135 25.65 12.60 28.27
CA GLN A 135 24.51 12.51 29.18
C GLN A 135 23.19 12.90 28.48
N ALA A 136 22.09 12.26 28.89
CA ALA A 136 20.77 12.67 28.45
C ALA A 136 20.53 14.12 28.87
N THR A 137 20.50 15.03 27.89
CA THR A 137 20.12 16.42 28.10
C THR A 137 18.71 16.49 28.68
N MET A 138 18.51 17.36 29.67
CA MET A 138 17.33 17.40 30.53
C MET A 138 16.01 17.42 29.73
N PRO A 139 14.99 16.63 30.11
CA PRO A 139 13.73 16.54 29.35
C PRO A 139 12.98 17.88 29.25
N GLU A 140 13.16 18.78 30.23
CA GLU A 140 12.55 20.13 30.22
C GLU A 140 13.04 21.01 29.04
N GLU A 141 14.27 20.81 28.56
CA GLU A 141 14.83 21.61 27.45
C GLU A 141 14.39 21.07 26.08
N GLU A 142 14.16 19.75 25.97
CA GLU A 142 13.54 19.13 24.79
C GLU A 142 12.06 19.56 24.64
N GLU A 143 11.41 20.01 25.73
CA GLU A 143 10.04 20.51 25.68
C GLU A 143 9.90 21.94 25.13
N ARG A 144 10.85 22.83 25.43
CA ARG A 144 10.89 24.20 24.87
C ARG A 144 11.34 24.28 23.41
N SER A 145 12.03 23.26 22.89
CA SER A 145 12.61 23.26 21.54
C SER A 145 11.81 22.43 20.51
N LYS A 146 10.48 22.28 20.69
CA LYS A 146 9.63 21.46 19.81
C LYS A 146 9.26 22.10 18.47
N HIS A 147 9.29 23.43 18.33
CA HIS A 147 8.72 24.15 17.18
C HIS A 147 9.72 25.06 16.48
N PHE A 148 9.72 25.02 15.14
CA PHE A 148 10.59 25.83 14.28
C PHE A 148 9.81 26.37 13.08
N ALA A 149 10.34 27.43 12.45
CA ALA A 149 9.84 27.96 11.19
C ALA A 149 10.99 28.29 10.23
N ALA A 150 10.67 28.35 8.93
CA ALA A 150 11.56 28.83 7.90
C ALA A 150 10.82 29.81 6.97
N LEU A 151 11.51 30.89 6.57
CA LEU A 151 11.07 31.80 5.52
C LEU A 151 11.88 31.53 4.25
N LEU A 152 11.20 31.14 3.17
CA LEU A 152 11.82 30.79 1.90
C LEU A 152 11.51 31.89 0.88
N THR A 153 12.54 32.64 0.48
CA THR A 153 12.45 33.75 -0.48
C THR A 153 13.65 33.71 -1.43
N GLY A 154 13.63 34.51 -2.50
CA GLY A 154 14.80 34.65 -3.38
C GLY A 154 16.07 35.19 -2.67
N ARG A 155 15.90 35.94 -1.56
CA ARG A 155 17.01 36.47 -0.75
C ARG A 155 17.57 35.45 0.24
N THR A 156 16.73 34.71 0.97
CA THR A 156 17.21 33.63 1.86
C THR A 156 17.84 32.47 1.06
N SER A 157 17.43 32.28 -0.20
CA SER A 157 18.06 31.36 -1.15
C SER A 157 19.52 31.68 -1.52
N ALA A 158 20.09 32.80 -1.06
CA ALA A 158 21.51 33.10 -1.23
C ALA A 158 22.44 32.02 -0.65
N LEU A 159 21.99 31.24 0.34
CA LEU A 159 22.74 30.09 0.87
C LEU A 159 23.06 29.02 -0.20
N LEU A 160 22.23 28.91 -1.25
CA LEU A 160 22.44 28.00 -2.39
C LEU A 160 23.51 28.49 -3.37
N LYS A 161 23.90 29.77 -3.32
CA LYS A 161 24.78 30.43 -4.30
C LYS A 161 26.27 30.36 -3.97
N LYS A 162 26.66 29.72 -2.86
CA LYS A 162 28.07 29.43 -2.54
C LYS A 162 28.67 28.50 -3.60
N ASP A 163 29.96 28.63 -3.90
CA ASP A 163 30.59 28.03 -5.10
C ASP A 163 30.39 26.51 -5.22
N ASP A 164 30.46 25.76 -4.12
CA ASP A 164 30.25 24.30 -4.09
C ASP A 164 28.82 23.84 -4.50
N MET A 165 27.85 24.75 -4.39
CA MET A 165 26.42 24.48 -4.45
C MET A 165 25.70 25.17 -5.62
N SER A 166 26.26 26.28 -6.11
CA SER A 166 25.76 27.08 -7.24
C SER A 166 25.54 26.25 -8.53
N THR A 167 26.28 25.15 -8.71
CA THR A 167 26.15 24.25 -9.87
C THR A 167 24.93 23.31 -9.85
N MET A 168 24.16 23.25 -8.76
CA MET A 168 23.02 22.33 -8.62
C MET A 168 21.64 23.00 -8.62
N TYR A 169 21.54 24.30 -8.31
CA TYR A 169 20.25 24.95 -8.04
C TYR A 169 20.04 26.21 -8.88
N THR A 170 19.06 26.18 -9.79
CA THR A 170 18.58 27.39 -10.47
C THR A 170 17.76 28.23 -9.49
N THR A 171 18.38 29.21 -8.83
CA THR A 171 17.67 30.13 -7.92
C THR A 171 17.00 31.30 -8.67
N LEU A 172 16.65 31.11 -9.95
CA LEU A 172 16.04 32.16 -10.78
C LEU A 172 14.54 32.22 -10.46
N ASN A 173 14.10 33.25 -9.74
CA ASN A 173 12.73 33.35 -9.23
C ASN A 173 11.95 34.52 -9.87
N PRO A 174 11.59 34.43 -11.17
CA PRO A 174 10.98 35.55 -11.90
C PRO A 174 9.55 35.86 -11.44
N GLN A 175 8.84 34.87 -10.88
CA GLN A 175 7.50 35.06 -10.31
C GLN A 175 7.52 35.52 -8.84
N ASN A 176 8.71 35.71 -8.25
CA ASN A 176 8.93 35.97 -6.83
C ASN A 176 8.10 35.06 -5.91
N VAL A 177 8.19 33.75 -6.16
CA VAL A 177 7.60 32.71 -5.30
C VAL A 177 8.18 32.81 -3.89
N VAL A 178 7.30 32.96 -2.91
CA VAL A 178 7.61 32.92 -1.47
C VAL A 178 6.98 31.66 -0.88
N ALA A 179 7.60 31.07 0.13
CA ALA A 179 6.98 30.04 0.96
C ALA A 179 7.33 30.23 2.45
N THR A 180 6.48 29.70 3.33
CA THR A 180 6.69 29.70 4.77
C THR A 180 6.50 28.29 5.31
N GLY A 181 7.50 27.80 6.03
CA GLY A 181 7.52 26.46 6.63
C GLY A 181 7.28 26.49 8.12
N ARG A 182 6.65 25.44 8.65
CA ARG A 182 6.61 25.07 10.07
C ARG A 182 7.11 23.66 10.23
N PHE A 183 7.79 23.43 11.35
CA PHE A 183 8.32 22.12 11.72
C PHE A 183 8.00 21.85 13.19
N SER A 184 7.53 20.65 13.49
CA SER A 184 7.19 20.22 14.85
C SER A 184 7.80 18.85 15.15
N PHE A 185 8.51 18.74 16.28
CA PHE A 185 8.96 17.44 16.79
C PHE A 185 7.86 16.77 17.61
N HIS A 186 7.54 15.53 17.27
CA HIS A 186 6.75 14.63 18.10
C HIS A 186 7.42 13.23 18.08
N LYS A 187 7.72 12.70 19.27
CA LYS A 187 8.62 11.54 19.46
C LYS A 187 9.99 11.80 18.79
N LYS A 188 10.39 10.97 17.82
CA LYS A 188 11.60 11.15 16.98
C LYS A 188 11.30 11.70 15.57
N ASN A 189 10.07 12.09 15.29
CA ASN A 189 9.62 12.48 13.95
C ASN A 189 9.52 14.02 13.87
N LEU A 190 10.02 14.60 12.77
CA LEU A 190 9.87 16.02 12.45
C LEU A 190 8.79 16.18 11.38
N TYR A 191 7.59 16.56 11.79
CA TYR A 191 6.49 16.85 10.87
C TYR A 191 6.73 18.23 10.25
N TYR A 192 6.52 18.37 8.95
CA TYR A 192 6.71 19.62 8.22
C TYR A 192 5.43 20.06 7.50
N SER A 193 5.28 21.38 7.36
CA SER A 193 4.07 21.97 6.78
C SER A 193 4.42 23.29 6.09
N PHE A 194 3.97 23.50 4.86
CA PHE A 194 4.24 24.72 4.11
C PHE A 194 2.96 25.36 3.54
N TYR A 195 2.92 26.69 3.62
CA TYR A 195 2.21 27.49 2.62
C TYR A 195 3.20 27.98 1.56
N VAL A 196 2.78 27.93 0.31
CA VAL A 196 3.53 28.35 -0.89
C VAL A 196 2.68 29.43 -1.59
N SER A 197 3.33 30.36 -2.29
CA SER A 197 2.67 31.35 -3.15
C SER A 197 1.63 30.71 -4.06
N GLU A 198 0.43 31.28 -4.12
CA GLU A 198 -0.70 30.75 -4.91
C GLU A 198 -0.45 30.78 -6.43
N ARG A 199 0.60 31.49 -6.86
CA ARG A 199 1.04 31.60 -8.26
C ARG A 199 1.97 30.47 -8.68
N ALA A 200 2.47 29.67 -7.74
CA ALA A 200 3.37 28.56 -8.00
C ALA A 200 2.60 27.22 -8.02
N ALA A 201 3.09 26.28 -8.84
CA ALA A 201 2.68 24.88 -8.74
C ALA A 201 3.12 24.28 -7.39
N ARG A 202 2.63 23.07 -7.07
CA ARG A 202 3.13 22.31 -5.91
C ARG A 202 4.62 21.96 -6.13
N PRO A 203 5.51 22.13 -5.13
CA PRO A 203 6.91 21.69 -5.24
C PRO A 203 6.99 20.17 -5.45
N ARG A 204 7.95 19.75 -6.26
CA ARG A 204 8.21 18.34 -6.61
C ARG A 204 8.84 17.58 -5.45
N SER A 205 9.80 18.19 -4.77
CA SER A 205 10.55 17.59 -3.68
C SER A 205 11.01 18.64 -2.68
N ILE A 206 11.36 18.15 -1.49
CA ILE A 206 11.91 18.90 -0.37
C ILE A 206 13.26 18.30 0.00
N GLN A 207 14.26 19.15 0.25
CA GLN A 207 15.56 18.74 0.75
C GLN A 207 15.85 19.43 2.09
N PHE A 208 16.37 18.66 3.05
CA PHE A 208 16.99 19.18 4.27
C PHE A 208 18.50 19.24 4.02
N VAL A 209 19.09 20.43 4.16
CA VAL A 209 20.48 20.72 3.76
C VAL A 209 21.19 21.41 4.91
N HIS A 210 22.35 20.91 5.31
CA HIS A 210 23.17 21.52 6.36
C HIS A 210 23.82 22.83 5.86
N ALA A 211 24.20 23.75 6.76
CA ALA A 211 24.75 25.07 6.45
C ALA A 211 26.05 25.08 5.60
N ASN A 212 26.70 23.93 5.43
CA ASN A 212 27.84 23.72 4.52
C ASN A 212 27.46 23.21 3.11
N GLY A 213 26.19 22.96 2.82
CA GLY A 213 25.69 22.45 1.53
C GLY A 213 25.56 20.94 1.41
N ASN A 214 25.84 20.16 2.46
CA ASN A 214 25.54 18.73 2.48
C ASN A 214 24.02 18.51 2.54
N ILE A 215 23.46 17.78 1.57
CA ILE A 215 22.10 17.23 1.68
C ILE A 215 22.11 16.18 2.78
N LEU A 216 21.19 16.33 3.73
CA LEU A 216 20.88 15.32 4.75
C LEU A 216 19.83 14.37 4.15
N GLU A 217 18.60 14.83 4.02
CA GLU A 217 17.45 14.05 3.56
C GLU A 217 16.73 14.69 2.36
N GLU A 218 16.10 13.87 1.50
CA GLU A 218 15.29 14.31 0.35
C GLU A 218 14.00 13.49 0.20
N HIS A 219 12.83 14.14 0.34
CA HIS A 219 11.52 13.50 0.11
C HIS A 219 10.90 13.92 -1.24
N THR A 220 10.20 12.99 -1.90
CA THR A 220 9.44 13.28 -3.13
C THR A 220 7.98 13.61 -2.80
N LEU A 221 7.56 14.85 -3.09
CA LEU A 221 6.25 15.43 -2.74
C LEU A 221 5.20 15.34 -3.84
N ALA A 222 5.63 15.18 -5.10
CA ALA A 222 4.80 15.00 -6.28
C ALA A 222 5.57 14.25 -7.38
N LEU A 223 4.89 13.30 -8.03
CA LEU A 223 5.38 12.60 -9.21
C LEU A 223 4.62 13.09 -10.45
N PRO A 224 5.24 13.18 -11.64
CA PRO A 224 4.54 13.62 -12.87
C PRO A 224 3.37 12.72 -13.30
N SER A 225 3.29 11.50 -12.77
CA SER A 225 2.18 10.55 -12.94
C SER A 225 0.91 10.92 -12.17
N ASP A 226 1.01 11.81 -11.19
CA ASP A 226 0.00 12.04 -10.15
C ASP A 226 -0.53 13.48 -10.14
N GLU A 227 -0.43 14.19 -11.27
CA GLU A 227 -1.12 15.47 -11.49
C GLU A 227 -2.64 15.27 -11.35
N GLY A 228 -3.21 15.81 -10.26
CA GLY A 228 -4.62 15.62 -9.88
C GLY A 228 -4.88 14.54 -8.81
N ARG A 229 -3.89 13.72 -8.43
CA ARG A 229 -4.02 12.66 -7.40
C ARG A 229 -3.60 13.09 -5.99
N LEU A 230 -3.85 14.36 -5.65
CA LEU A 230 -3.69 14.90 -4.29
C LEU A 230 -4.64 14.20 -3.28
N SER A 231 -4.33 14.33 -1.99
CA SER A 231 -5.25 13.97 -0.91
C SER A 231 -6.39 14.97 -0.75
N ALA A 232 -7.49 14.55 -0.12
CA ALA A 232 -8.58 15.45 0.25
C ALA A 232 -8.09 16.58 1.17
N TYR A 233 -7.21 16.27 2.13
CA TYR A 233 -6.66 17.25 3.07
C TYR A 233 -5.78 18.30 2.39
N GLN A 234 -4.77 17.89 1.63
CA GLN A 234 -3.81 18.83 1.01
C GLN A 234 -4.49 19.68 -0.08
N ASN A 235 -5.48 19.12 -0.78
CA ASN A 235 -6.31 19.89 -1.72
C ASN A 235 -7.21 20.91 -1.00
N GLY A 236 -7.93 20.50 0.05
CA GLY A 236 -8.84 21.38 0.81
C GLY A 236 -8.14 22.45 1.67
N THR A 237 -6.87 22.26 2.03
CA THR A 237 -6.10 23.22 2.84
C THR A 237 -5.12 24.06 2.03
N GLY A 238 -4.74 23.63 0.82
CA GLY A 238 -3.65 24.23 0.04
C GLY A 238 -2.26 24.08 0.67
N LYS A 239 -2.11 23.20 1.68
CA LYS A 239 -0.86 22.95 2.39
C LYS A 239 -0.03 21.85 1.71
N VAL A 240 1.28 21.97 1.82
CA VAL A 240 2.21 20.85 1.55
C VAL A 240 2.61 20.25 2.89
N CYS A 241 2.26 18.98 3.12
CA CYS A 241 2.43 18.27 4.38
C CYS A 241 3.36 17.06 4.22
N GLY A 242 3.99 16.63 5.31
CA GLY A 242 4.76 15.38 5.37
C GLY A 242 5.59 15.27 6.66
N VAL A 243 6.44 14.25 6.74
CA VAL A 243 7.23 13.97 7.95
C VAL A 243 8.62 13.41 7.61
N TRP A 244 9.65 13.87 8.30
CA TRP A 244 10.95 13.19 8.39
C TRP A 244 10.90 12.25 9.61
N ARG A 245 10.87 10.93 9.38
CA ARG A 245 10.76 9.94 10.46
C ARG A 245 12.11 9.65 11.10
N ARG A 246 12.10 9.31 12.39
CA ARG A 246 13.25 8.75 13.14
C ARG A 246 14.54 9.59 13.01
N VAL A 247 14.40 10.92 13.05
CA VAL A 247 15.50 11.88 12.81
C VAL A 247 16.70 11.59 13.74
N PRO A 248 17.90 11.33 13.19
CA PRO A 248 19.10 10.98 13.97
C PRO A 248 19.44 11.98 15.07
N ARG A 249 20.05 11.50 16.18
CA ARG A 249 20.44 12.34 17.33
C ARG A 249 21.32 13.53 16.92
N GLU A 250 22.18 13.33 15.93
CA GLU A 250 23.05 14.36 15.35
C GLU A 250 22.24 15.45 14.63
N TYR A 251 21.31 15.09 13.74
CA TYR A 251 20.54 16.10 13.01
C TYR A 251 19.50 16.79 13.89
N ARG A 252 18.97 16.11 14.92
CA ARG A 252 18.20 16.77 15.99
C ARG A 252 19.03 17.80 16.76
N ARG A 253 20.35 17.64 16.85
CA ARG A 253 21.26 18.69 17.32
C ARG A 253 21.42 19.79 16.27
N LEU A 254 21.74 19.48 15.01
CA LEU A 254 21.90 20.50 13.96
C LEU A 254 20.65 21.40 13.81
N LEU A 255 19.44 20.83 13.98
CA LEU A 255 18.18 21.59 14.02
C LEU A 255 18.07 22.49 15.25
N ARG A 256 18.44 22.01 16.45
CA ARG A 256 18.49 22.86 17.66
C ARG A 256 19.56 23.94 17.59
N ASP A 257 20.65 23.70 16.87
CA ASP A 257 21.78 24.61 16.69
C ASP A 257 21.55 25.55 15.46
N GLU A 258 20.37 25.47 14.81
CA GLU A 258 19.92 26.28 13.65
C GLU A 258 20.80 26.17 12.39
N LEU A 259 21.51 25.04 12.26
CA LEU A 259 22.45 24.73 11.17
C LEU A 259 21.80 23.97 9.99
N VAL A 260 20.48 23.75 10.01
CA VAL A 260 19.75 23.08 8.92
C VAL A 260 18.87 24.08 8.19
N SER A 261 19.04 24.15 6.87
CA SER A 261 18.16 24.85 5.95
C SER A 261 17.25 23.87 5.22
N VAL A 262 16.07 24.34 4.83
CA VAL A 262 15.15 23.62 3.95
C VAL A 262 15.22 24.21 2.53
N VAL A 263 15.07 23.36 1.53
CA VAL A 263 14.97 23.73 0.10
C VAL A 263 13.70 23.11 -0.49
N LEU A 264 12.91 23.91 -1.19
CA LEU A 264 11.81 23.46 -2.04
C LEU A 264 12.22 23.53 -3.51
N LEU A 265 11.85 22.52 -4.30
CA LEU A 265 12.30 22.34 -5.69
C LEU A 265 11.13 22.19 -6.68
N TRP A 266 11.24 22.83 -7.83
CA TRP A 266 10.33 22.71 -8.98
C TRP A 266 11.11 22.34 -10.25
N GLY A 267 10.42 21.69 -11.20
CA GLY A 267 10.96 21.28 -12.49
C GLY A 267 11.26 19.78 -12.61
N SER A 268 12.14 19.41 -13.55
CA SER A 268 12.45 18.02 -13.85
C SER A 268 13.47 17.39 -12.88
N LYS A 269 13.61 16.05 -12.93
CA LYS A 269 14.62 15.30 -12.14
C LYS A 269 16.07 15.62 -12.54
N HIS A 270 16.28 16.26 -13.68
CA HIS A 270 17.60 16.53 -14.27
C HIS A 270 17.93 18.02 -14.36
N GLN A 271 16.94 18.89 -14.13
CA GLN A 271 17.08 20.34 -14.10
C GLN A 271 16.01 20.91 -13.18
N ALA A 272 16.44 21.39 -12.01
CA ALA A 272 15.59 22.23 -11.17
C ALA A 272 15.43 23.58 -11.85
N GLU A 273 14.20 23.97 -12.15
CA GLU A 273 13.85 25.23 -12.82
C GLU A 273 13.78 26.39 -11.82
N LEU A 274 13.33 26.08 -10.60
CA LEU A 274 13.33 26.96 -9.45
C LEU A 274 13.71 26.16 -8.20
N ALA A 275 14.62 26.74 -7.41
CA ALA A 275 14.88 26.36 -6.02
C ALA A 275 14.71 27.59 -5.12
N ILE A 276 13.95 27.46 -4.03
CA ILE A 276 13.95 28.44 -2.93
C ILE A 276 14.30 27.76 -1.61
N ALA A 277 15.08 28.44 -0.76
CA ALA A 277 15.57 27.92 0.51
C ALA A 277 15.43 28.91 1.66
N GLY A 278 15.49 28.41 2.90
CA GLY A 278 15.53 29.21 4.11
C GLY A 278 16.03 28.40 5.31
N SER A 279 16.66 29.05 6.28
CA SER A 279 17.11 28.36 7.51
C SER A 279 15.93 27.99 8.40
N ILE A 280 16.04 26.86 9.10
CA ILE A 280 15.07 26.41 10.10
C ILE A 280 15.47 26.99 11.46
N ALA A 281 14.72 27.97 11.93
CA ALA A 281 15.00 28.73 13.15
C ALA A 281 13.83 28.69 14.15
N LYS A 282 14.12 28.97 15.42
CA LYS A 282 13.14 28.97 16.53
C LYS A 282 12.53 30.36 16.69
N TYR A 283 11.22 30.40 16.91
CA TYR A 283 10.49 31.63 17.22
C TYR A 283 9.54 31.36 18.40
N PRO A 284 9.66 32.07 19.55
CA PRO A 284 8.88 31.74 20.75
C PRO A 284 7.36 31.72 20.55
N ALA A 285 6.83 32.58 19.66
CA ALA A 285 5.41 32.67 19.36
C ALA A 285 4.81 31.39 18.73
N LEU A 286 5.62 30.47 18.19
CA LEU A 286 5.13 29.26 17.49
C LEU A 286 4.34 28.31 18.40
N ALA A 287 4.65 28.26 19.69
CA ALA A 287 3.90 27.46 20.67
C ALA A 287 2.44 27.90 20.83
N HIS A 288 2.10 29.12 20.36
CA HIS A 288 0.78 29.72 20.46
C HIS A 288 0.24 30.22 19.09
N GLU A 289 0.84 29.78 17.98
CA GLU A 289 0.41 30.17 16.63
C GLU A 289 -0.99 29.62 16.33
N LEU A 290 -2.00 30.49 16.28
CA LEU A 290 -3.39 30.13 15.90
C LEU A 290 -3.68 30.49 14.44
N PHE A 291 -3.04 31.55 13.96
CA PHE A 291 -3.14 32.04 12.59
C PHE A 291 -1.75 32.31 12.02
N SER A 292 -1.66 32.35 10.70
CA SER A 292 -0.43 32.71 9.99
C SER A 292 -0.73 33.63 8.82
N SER A 293 0.29 34.36 8.35
CA SER A 293 0.25 35.00 7.03
C SER A 293 1.53 34.70 6.25
N LEU A 294 1.38 34.60 4.92
CA LEU A 294 2.46 34.60 3.94
C LEU A 294 2.43 35.96 3.26
N LEU A 295 3.51 36.74 3.39
CA LEU A 295 3.58 38.11 2.94
C LEU A 295 4.37 38.19 1.63
N GLU A 296 3.72 38.70 0.58
CA GLU A 296 4.27 38.87 -0.77
C GLU A 296 4.38 40.36 -1.12
N PRO A 297 5.27 40.77 -2.05
CA PRO A 297 5.31 42.15 -2.54
C PRO A 297 3.97 42.58 -3.14
N ALA A 298 3.48 43.75 -2.72
CA ALA A 298 2.20 44.29 -3.19
C ALA A 298 2.19 44.61 -4.70
N ALA A 299 3.36 44.87 -5.27
CA ALA A 299 3.61 44.98 -6.70
C ALA A 299 4.89 44.22 -7.08
N GLN A 300 4.93 43.64 -8.28
CA GLN A 300 6.17 43.11 -8.87
C GLN A 300 6.98 44.28 -9.44
N GLN A 301 7.89 44.81 -8.61
CA GLN A 301 8.93 45.77 -8.97
C GLN A 301 10.30 45.15 -8.71
N ASP A 302 11.28 45.39 -9.58
CA ASP A 302 12.61 44.75 -9.49
C ASP A 302 13.32 45.00 -8.15
N MET A 303 13.09 46.16 -7.52
CA MET A 303 13.67 46.51 -6.22
C MET A 303 13.18 45.60 -5.07
N MET A 304 11.97 45.03 -5.21
CA MET A 304 11.38 44.03 -4.31
C MET A 304 11.69 42.57 -4.75
N SER A 305 12.58 42.37 -5.73
CA SER A 305 12.97 41.02 -6.14
C SER A 305 13.58 40.22 -4.99
N GLY A 306 13.16 38.95 -4.88
CA GLY A 306 13.51 38.04 -3.80
C GLY A 306 12.95 38.41 -2.41
N ALA A 307 12.11 39.44 -2.30
CA ALA A 307 11.53 39.87 -1.03
C ALA A 307 10.30 39.05 -0.64
N GLY A 308 10.05 38.92 0.66
CA GLY A 308 8.87 38.25 1.22
C GLY A 308 8.90 38.22 2.75
N GLY A 309 7.86 37.64 3.33
CA GLY A 309 7.79 37.45 4.78
C GLY A 309 6.77 36.42 5.23
N THR A 310 6.72 36.18 6.53
CA THR A 310 5.68 35.39 7.18
C THR A 310 5.37 35.98 8.56
N ALA A 311 4.09 36.01 8.92
CA ALA A 311 3.66 36.37 10.25
C ALA A 311 3.17 35.13 11.00
N ILE A 312 3.64 35.00 12.23
CA ILE A 312 3.12 34.10 13.27
C ILE A 312 2.15 34.94 14.09
N VAL A 313 0.90 34.48 14.22
CA VAL A 313 -0.18 35.26 14.84
C VAL A 313 -0.82 34.45 15.97
N SER A 314 -0.75 35.00 17.17
CA SER A 314 -1.40 34.45 18.36
C SER A 314 -2.40 35.45 18.94
N THR A 315 -3.44 34.93 19.59
CA THR A 315 -4.52 35.71 20.19
C THR A 315 -4.89 35.13 21.55
N SER A 316 -5.43 35.96 22.42
CA SER A 316 -6.01 35.53 23.69
C SER A 316 -7.39 36.13 23.87
N SER A 317 -8.46 35.32 23.79
CA SER A 317 -9.80 35.77 24.15
C SER A 317 -10.06 35.62 25.65
N GLY A 318 -10.20 36.75 26.34
CA GLY A 318 -10.33 36.82 27.79
C GLY A 318 -10.93 38.17 28.22
N VAL A 319 -10.75 38.54 29.50
CA VAL A 319 -11.23 39.83 30.04
C VAL A 319 -10.67 41.01 29.24
N THR A 320 -9.40 40.92 28.85
CA THR A 320 -8.75 41.77 27.85
C THR A 320 -8.41 40.93 26.63
N SER A 321 -9.02 41.24 25.48
CA SER A 321 -8.71 40.57 24.21
C SER A 321 -7.51 41.23 23.54
N SER A 322 -6.54 40.44 23.08
CA SER A 322 -5.31 40.95 22.45
C SER A 322 -4.84 40.09 21.27
N ILE A 323 -4.07 40.70 20.37
CA ILE A 323 -3.37 40.05 19.27
C ILE A 323 -1.87 40.30 19.41
N HIS A 324 -1.07 39.28 19.12
CA HIS A 324 0.39 39.35 19.10
C HIS A 324 0.88 38.83 17.74
N LEU A 325 1.75 39.61 17.10
CA LEU A 325 2.29 39.36 15.77
C LEU A 325 3.82 39.27 15.86
N THR A 326 4.39 38.12 15.54
CA THR A 326 5.84 37.99 15.27
C THR A 326 6.01 37.88 13.75
N ILE A 327 6.57 38.91 13.13
CA ILE A 327 6.68 39.03 11.67
C ILE A 327 8.14 38.86 11.27
N VAL A 328 8.41 37.83 10.47
CA VAL A 328 9.73 37.48 9.93
C VAL A 328 9.74 37.90 8.46
N LEU A 329 10.61 38.82 8.05
CA LEU A 329 10.57 39.42 6.70
C LEU A 329 11.93 39.84 6.15
N ASN A 330 11.98 40.08 4.84
CA ASN A 330 13.11 40.71 4.17
C ASN A 330 12.69 41.63 3.00
N GLY A 331 13.63 42.44 2.52
CA GLY A 331 13.45 43.27 1.33
C GLY A 331 12.74 44.62 1.50
N LEU A 332 12.19 44.93 2.68
CA LEU A 332 11.54 46.23 2.97
C LEU A 332 12.50 47.42 3.20
N PHE A 333 13.73 47.34 2.68
CA PHE A 333 14.80 48.31 2.94
C PHE A 333 15.48 48.70 1.62
N ALA A 334 15.66 50.00 1.40
CA ALA A 334 16.43 50.53 0.28
C ALA A 334 17.95 50.34 0.53
N PRO A 335 18.82 50.43 -0.51
CA PRO A 335 20.28 50.32 -0.32
C PRO A 335 20.89 51.39 0.61
N GLU A 336 20.18 52.50 0.81
CA GLU A 336 20.52 53.63 1.71
C GLU A 336 20.00 53.48 3.16
N ASP A 337 19.18 52.46 3.43
CA ASP A 337 18.54 52.22 4.72
C ASP A 337 19.49 51.50 5.71
N VAL A 338 20.58 52.17 6.11
CA VAL A 338 21.65 51.53 6.91
C VAL A 338 21.31 51.34 8.39
N ASN A 339 20.60 52.30 9.02
CA ASN A 339 20.19 52.23 10.43
C ASN A 339 18.83 52.92 10.69
N ASP A 340 18.21 52.57 11.81
CA ASP A 340 16.97 53.11 12.39
C ASP A 340 15.87 53.38 11.34
N VAL A 341 15.44 52.30 10.69
CA VAL A 341 14.43 52.35 9.62
C VAL A 341 13.04 52.15 10.21
N PRO A 342 12.11 53.12 10.05
CA PRO A 342 10.72 52.95 10.46
C PRO A 342 9.92 52.15 9.42
N LEU A 343 9.31 51.06 9.86
CA LEU A 343 8.31 50.29 9.11
C LEU A 343 6.94 50.52 9.73
N SER A 344 5.89 50.69 8.93
CA SER A 344 4.50 50.63 9.42
C SER A 344 3.97 49.21 9.27
N VAL A 345 3.37 48.69 10.34
CA VAL A 345 2.67 47.40 10.40
C VAL A 345 1.19 47.71 10.53
N ARG A 346 0.38 47.35 9.53
CA ARG A 346 -1.09 47.55 9.54
C ARG A 346 -1.83 46.22 9.42
N LEU A 347 -2.85 46.03 10.26
CA LEU A 347 -3.86 44.97 10.08
C LEU A 347 -5.17 45.63 9.68
N GLU A 348 -5.68 45.29 8.50
CA GLU A 348 -6.84 45.98 7.90
C GLU A 348 -7.83 44.99 7.26
N SER A 349 -9.13 45.32 7.31
CA SER A 349 -10.17 44.60 6.56
C SER A 349 -10.49 45.35 5.28
N LEU A 350 -9.87 44.93 4.17
CA LEU A 350 -9.99 45.57 2.86
C LEU A 350 -11.45 45.69 2.38
N ASP A 351 -12.26 44.64 2.58
CA ASP A 351 -13.71 44.60 2.35
C ASP A 351 -14.47 45.82 2.90
N LYS A 352 -14.05 46.29 4.08
CA LYS A 352 -14.72 47.35 4.86
C LYS A 352 -13.94 48.66 4.89
N ARG A 353 -12.70 48.66 4.40
CA ARG A 353 -11.69 49.71 4.64
C ARG A 353 -11.54 50.05 6.14
N GLN A 354 -11.62 49.02 6.98
CA GLN A 354 -11.52 49.15 8.44
C GLN A 354 -10.10 48.80 8.91
N LEU A 355 -9.38 49.79 9.43
CA LEU A 355 -8.11 49.57 10.14
C LEU A 355 -8.39 48.95 11.52
N ILE A 356 -7.62 47.91 11.89
CA ILE A 356 -7.73 47.20 13.17
C ILE A 356 -6.58 47.58 14.10
N LEU A 357 -5.35 47.64 13.56
CA LEU A 357 -4.18 48.19 14.22
C LEU A 357 -3.24 48.83 13.20
N GLU A 358 -2.54 49.89 13.62
CA GLU A 358 -1.34 50.40 12.98
C GLU A 358 -0.29 50.61 14.08
N ASP A 359 0.93 50.13 13.84
CA ASP A 359 2.09 50.32 14.72
C ASP A 359 3.35 50.63 13.88
N VAL A 360 4.31 51.35 14.47
CA VAL A 360 5.52 51.83 13.77
C VAL A 360 6.79 51.29 14.43
N GLN A 361 7.22 50.13 13.93
CA GLN A 361 8.42 49.44 14.40
C GLN A 361 9.69 50.04 13.80
N ARG A 362 10.77 50.12 14.59
CA ARG A 362 12.07 50.67 14.16
C ARG A 362 13.14 49.57 14.12
N VAL A 363 13.57 49.23 12.90
CA VAL A 363 14.66 48.28 12.68
C VAL A 363 15.99 49.02 12.85
N ARG A 364 16.66 48.80 13.98
CA ARG A 364 17.92 49.49 14.35
C ARG A 364 19.01 49.34 13.30
N LYS A 365 19.21 48.14 12.79
CA LYS A 365 20.16 47.79 11.73
C LYS A 365 19.53 46.69 10.86
N PRO A 366 19.09 46.99 9.63
CA PRO A 366 18.50 45.98 8.76
C PRO A 366 19.50 44.89 8.35
N ALA A 367 19.02 43.65 8.33
CA ALA A 367 19.69 42.52 7.71
C ALA A 367 19.15 42.29 6.29
N HIS A 368 19.99 41.74 5.40
CA HIS A 368 19.61 41.50 4.00
C HIS A 368 18.67 40.28 3.84
N ASP A 369 18.83 39.29 4.71
CA ASP A 369 18.27 37.94 4.62
C ASP A 369 17.03 37.73 5.50
N ILE A 370 17.08 38.06 6.79
CA ILE A 370 15.95 37.92 7.73
C ILE A 370 15.95 39.06 8.77
N ASN A 371 14.80 39.70 8.95
CA ASN A 371 14.52 40.66 10.03
C ASN A 371 13.27 40.18 10.78
N VAL A 372 13.20 40.46 12.09
CA VAL A 372 12.06 40.09 12.94
C VAL A 372 11.46 41.35 13.57
N LEU A 373 10.13 41.48 13.51
CA LEU A 373 9.34 42.50 14.18
C LEU A 373 8.39 41.81 15.18
N GLU A 374 8.16 42.43 16.33
CA GLU A 374 7.15 41.99 17.30
C GLU A 374 6.20 43.13 17.61
N VAL A 375 4.89 42.90 17.44
CA VAL A 375 3.82 43.88 17.64
C VAL A 375 2.73 43.25 18.50
N SER A 376 2.28 43.94 19.54
CA SER A 376 1.15 43.52 20.37
C SER A 376 0.13 44.66 20.51
N SER A 377 -1.16 44.32 20.45
CA SER A 377 -2.23 45.32 20.52
C SER A 377 -3.51 44.75 21.17
N PRO A 378 -4.21 45.52 22.01
CA PRO A 378 -5.56 45.17 22.44
C PRO A 378 -6.54 45.29 21.25
N VAL A 379 -7.42 44.31 21.09
CA VAL A 379 -8.39 44.24 19.97
C VAL A 379 -9.77 43.85 20.47
N SER A 380 -10.83 44.23 19.76
CA SER A 380 -12.18 43.84 20.17
C SER A 380 -12.52 42.40 19.74
N ILE A 381 -13.49 41.79 20.42
CA ILE A 381 -14.04 40.48 20.05
C ILE A 381 -14.68 40.53 18.64
N SER A 382 -15.08 41.72 18.16
CA SER A 382 -15.52 41.95 16.78
C SER A 382 -14.40 41.72 15.76
N ASP A 383 -13.18 42.13 16.10
CA ASP A 383 -12.02 42.11 15.20
C ASP A 383 -11.39 40.71 15.19
N LEU A 384 -11.35 40.03 16.35
CA LEU A 384 -11.04 38.60 16.43
C LEU A 384 -12.02 37.75 15.58
N ARG A 385 -13.30 38.18 15.43
CA ARG A 385 -14.25 37.55 14.51
C ARG A 385 -14.06 37.94 13.03
N LEU A 386 -13.24 38.94 12.70
CA LEU A 386 -12.80 39.19 11.32
C LEU A 386 -11.57 38.33 11.01
N LEU A 387 -10.67 38.16 11.99
CA LEU A 387 -9.51 37.28 11.95
C LEU A 387 -9.92 35.82 11.70
N THR A 388 -10.83 35.26 12.52
CA THR A 388 -11.31 33.87 12.34
C THR A 388 -12.06 33.62 11.03
N ARG A 389 -12.42 34.68 10.29
CA ARG A 389 -13.14 34.61 9.01
C ARG A 389 -12.24 34.87 7.80
N GLY A 390 -10.93 34.97 7.98
CA GLY A 390 -9.97 35.27 6.90
C GLY A 390 -10.16 36.65 6.26
N LYS A 391 -10.81 37.59 6.96
CA LYS A 391 -11.19 38.92 6.41
C LYS A 391 -10.22 40.05 6.78
N LEU A 392 -9.04 39.71 7.31
CA LEU A 392 -7.98 40.65 7.64
C LEU A 392 -6.75 40.41 6.76
N THR A 393 -6.19 41.49 6.24
CA THR A 393 -4.91 41.52 5.52
C THR A 393 -3.88 42.20 6.41
N LEU A 394 -2.70 41.60 6.52
CA LEU A 394 -1.54 42.18 7.16
C LEU A 394 -0.67 42.84 6.09
N THR A 395 -0.42 44.13 6.26
CA THR A 395 0.43 44.96 5.41
C THR A 395 1.66 45.39 6.24
N VAL A 396 2.86 45.32 5.66
CA VAL A 396 4.07 45.92 6.23
C VAL A 396 4.78 46.73 5.16
N GLU A 397 4.99 48.02 5.40
CA GLU A 397 5.54 48.98 4.43
C GLU A 397 6.62 49.88 5.03
N SER A 398 7.60 50.28 4.21
CA SER A 398 8.60 51.27 4.62
C SER A 398 7.97 52.65 4.73
N ARG A 399 8.12 53.31 5.88
CA ARG A 399 7.66 54.70 6.05
C ARG A 399 8.48 55.72 5.27
N ARG A 400 9.59 55.32 4.64
CA ARG A 400 10.38 56.16 3.72
C ARG A 400 9.88 56.04 2.28
N ASN A 401 9.58 54.82 1.82
CA ASN A 401 9.20 54.51 0.42
C ASN A 401 7.95 53.59 0.35
N PRO A 402 6.76 54.04 0.78
CA PRO A 402 5.59 53.18 0.99
C PRO A 402 4.98 52.59 -0.30
N ASP A 403 5.03 53.34 -1.42
CA ASP A 403 4.47 52.90 -2.72
C ASP A 403 5.35 51.86 -3.45
N ILE A 404 6.53 51.55 -2.91
CA ILE A 404 7.56 50.71 -3.52
C ILE A 404 7.90 49.54 -2.59
N LEU A 405 8.25 49.84 -1.34
CA LEU A 405 8.66 48.86 -0.34
C LEU A 405 7.46 48.47 0.53
N ARG A 406 6.59 47.61 -0.01
CA ARG A 406 5.37 47.10 0.66
C ARG A 406 5.20 45.59 0.46
N LEU A 407 5.12 44.86 1.57
CA LEU A 407 4.70 43.47 1.65
C LEU A 407 3.25 43.41 2.16
N GLN A 408 2.45 42.46 1.67
CA GLN A 408 1.09 42.23 2.14
C GLN A 408 0.68 40.76 2.04
N GLY A 409 -0.25 40.32 2.89
CA GLY A 409 -0.80 38.97 2.82
C GLY A 409 -2.08 38.80 3.64
N PRO A 410 -3.02 37.93 3.20
CA PRO A 410 -4.19 37.59 3.99
C PRO A 410 -3.78 36.81 5.24
N VAL A 411 -4.47 37.02 6.36
CA VAL A 411 -4.29 36.21 7.56
C VAL A 411 -5.23 35.00 7.51
N ARG A 412 -4.68 33.80 7.67
CA ARG A 412 -5.36 32.50 7.53
C ARG A 412 -5.09 31.63 8.77
N GLY A 413 -5.72 30.46 8.85
CA GLY A 413 -5.40 29.47 9.89
C GLY A 413 -3.90 29.11 9.90
N ARG A 414 -3.41 28.60 11.04
CA ARG A 414 -1.99 28.26 11.22
C ARG A 414 -1.45 27.35 10.11
N VAL A 415 -0.19 27.55 9.72
CA VAL A 415 0.48 26.78 8.64
C VAL A 415 0.54 25.26 8.93
N ALA A 416 0.64 24.85 10.20
CA ALA A 416 0.77 23.44 10.62
C ALA A 416 -0.31 22.52 10.00
N CYS A 417 0.09 21.37 9.47
CA CYS A 417 -0.82 20.37 8.92
C CYS A 417 -1.37 19.49 10.04
N GLU A 418 -2.59 19.78 10.47
CA GLU A 418 -3.26 19.13 11.58
C GLU A 418 -4.69 18.68 11.23
N VAL A 419 -5.06 17.52 11.76
CA VAL A 419 -6.44 16.97 11.82
C VAL A 419 -6.79 16.78 13.29
N PHE A 420 -8.00 17.16 13.68
CA PHE A 420 -8.54 16.88 15.00
C PHE A 420 -9.41 15.63 14.90
N GLN A 421 -9.11 14.62 15.71
CA GLN A 421 -9.79 13.32 15.67
C GLN A 421 -10.29 12.90 17.05
N THR A 422 -11.38 12.14 17.10
CA THR A 422 -11.88 11.52 18.33
C THR A 422 -12.63 10.21 18.06
N LEU A 423 -12.71 9.39 19.10
CA LEU A 423 -13.57 8.21 19.17
C LEU A 423 -14.84 8.54 19.95
N LEU A 424 -15.96 7.98 19.52
CA LEU A 424 -17.28 8.19 20.12
C LEU A 424 -17.70 6.90 20.82
N SER A 425 -17.75 6.94 22.15
CA SER A 425 -18.20 5.84 23.01
C SER A 425 -19.42 6.26 23.82
N SER A 426 -20.27 5.29 24.17
CA SER A 426 -21.38 5.48 25.10
C SER A 426 -20.86 5.83 26.50
N HIS A 427 -21.43 6.86 27.13
CA HIS A 427 -20.96 7.41 28.41
C HIS A 427 -22.05 7.35 29.49
N GLY A 428 -22.15 6.20 30.17
CA GLY A 428 -23.05 6.01 31.31
C GLY A 428 -23.04 4.55 31.77
N VAL A 429 -23.02 4.33 33.09
CA VAL A 429 -22.86 2.98 33.69
C VAL A 429 -24.07 2.07 33.39
N ASP A 430 -25.27 2.65 33.29
CA ASP A 430 -26.52 1.90 33.09
C ASP A 430 -26.92 1.73 31.60
N VAL A 431 -26.23 2.38 30.66
CA VAL A 431 -26.62 2.40 29.25
C VAL A 431 -25.84 1.34 28.46
N ARG A 432 -26.37 0.12 28.41
CA ARG A 432 -25.95 -0.93 27.47
C ARG A 432 -26.36 -0.56 26.04
N SER A 433 -25.57 0.29 25.39
CA SER A 433 -25.73 0.63 23.98
C SER A 433 -24.47 0.29 23.20
N ASP A 434 -24.64 -0.52 22.15
CA ASP A 434 -23.62 -0.85 21.14
C ASP A 434 -23.35 0.30 20.17
N ALA A 435 -24.00 1.45 20.38
CA ALA A 435 -23.69 2.67 19.70
C ALA A 435 -22.21 3.03 19.92
N SER A 436 -21.53 3.28 18.82
CA SER A 436 -20.10 3.58 18.76
C SER A 436 -19.86 4.47 17.55
N GLY A 437 -18.67 5.07 17.44
CA GLY A 437 -18.35 5.89 16.29
C GLY A 437 -16.99 6.56 16.37
N LEU A 438 -16.78 7.47 15.42
CA LEU A 438 -15.63 8.35 15.36
C LEU A 438 -16.02 9.68 14.72
N ALA A 439 -15.22 10.71 14.98
CA ALA A 439 -15.32 11.99 14.29
C ALA A 439 -13.94 12.54 13.97
N TRP A 440 -13.81 13.20 12.82
CA TRP A 440 -12.59 13.91 12.43
C TRP A 440 -12.93 15.20 11.70
N MET A 441 -12.06 16.20 11.82
CA MET A 441 -12.27 17.53 11.28
C MET A 441 -10.94 18.25 10.98
N TYR A 442 -10.99 19.22 10.08
CA TYR A 442 -9.85 20.07 9.71
C TYR A 442 -10.30 21.44 9.21
N GLN A 443 -9.43 22.44 9.33
CA GLN A 443 -9.68 23.78 8.82
C GLN A 443 -9.25 23.89 7.34
N ASN A 444 -10.14 24.34 6.46
CA ASN A 444 -9.85 24.53 5.04
C ASN A 444 -9.07 25.85 4.78
N ARG A 445 -8.69 26.09 3.51
CA ARG A 445 -7.97 27.30 3.06
C ARG A 445 -8.70 28.60 3.41
N GLU A 446 -10.03 28.58 3.44
CA GLU A 446 -10.91 29.72 3.72
C GLU A 446 -11.12 29.95 5.23
N GLY A 447 -10.64 29.05 6.09
CA GLY A 447 -10.75 29.14 7.55
C GLY A 447 -12.00 28.48 8.15
N ALA A 448 -12.86 27.85 7.34
CA ALA A 448 -14.01 27.08 7.79
C ALA A 448 -13.60 25.67 8.27
N LEU A 449 -14.37 25.08 9.19
CA LEU A 449 -14.08 23.77 9.77
C LEU A 449 -14.90 22.69 9.05
N VAL A 450 -14.22 21.88 8.24
CA VAL A 450 -14.80 20.70 7.58
C VAL A 450 -14.85 19.57 8.60
N TYR A 451 -16.02 18.96 8.80
CA TYR A 451 -16.21 17.88 9.77
C TYR A 451 -16.86 16.65 9.14
N HIS A 452 -16.49 15.50 9.69
CA HIS A 452 -17.04 14.19 9.36
C HIS A 452 -17.27 13.40 10.65
N VAL A 453 -18.41 12.74 10.74
CA VAL A 453 -18.83 11.90 11.86
C VAL A 453 -19.33 10.58 11.27
N GLN A 454 -18.76 9.46 11.72
CA GLN A 454 -19.25 8.12 11.42
C GLN A 454 -19.73 7.48 12.72
N THR A 455 -20.90 6.87 12.70
CA THR A 455 -21.48 6.19 13.85
C THR A 455 -21.77 4.73 13.52
N HIS A 456 -22.29 3.99 14.49
CA HIS A 456 -22.88 2.68 14.31
C HIS A 456 -24.07 2.50 15.25
N HIS A 457 -25.10 1.77 14.82
CA HIS A 457 -26.27 1.37 15.63
C HIS A 457 -27.11 2.52 16.25
N LEU A 458 -26.89 3.78 15.89
CA LEU A 458 -27.76 4.92 16.26
C LEU A 458 -29.12 4.94 15.54
N HIS A 459 -29.30 4.12 14.50
CA HIS A 459 -30.58 3.91 13.82
C HIS A 459 -30.99 2.44 13.96
N GLY A 460 -31.80 2.16 14.99
CA GLY A 460 -32.26 0.80 15.31
C GLY A 460 -33.62 0.69 16.02
N GLN A 461 -34.29 1.81 16.34
CA GLN A 461 -35.61 1.80 16.98
C GLN A 461 -36.64 2.61 16.18
N PRO A 462 -37.71 2.00 15.66
CA PRO A 462 -38.80 2.71 15.02
C PRO A 462 -39.46 3.70 15.99
N GLY A 463 -39.44 5.00 15.65
CA GLY A 463 -40.00 6.07 16.47
C GLY A 463 -38.98 6.84 17.34
N ALA A 464 -37.70 6.46 17.34
CA ALA A 464 -36.65 7.31 17.91
C ALA A 464 -36.43 8.56 17.03
N SER A 465 -36.19 9.71 17.66
CA SER A 465 -35.93 10.97 16.95
C SER A 465 -34.51 11.05 16.37
N SER A 466 -34.34 11.90 15.36
CA SER A 466 -33.06 12.09 14.66
C SER A 466 -31.97 12.55 15.64
N PRO A 467 -30.83 11.85 15.75
CA PRO A 467 -29.78 12.26 16.66
C PRO A 467 -29.22 13.64 16.28
N VAL A 468 -28.97 14.47 17.29
CA VAL A 468 -28.41 15.82 17.18
C VAL A 468 -26.93 15.77 17.53
N LEU A 469 -26.13 16.53 16.79
CA LEU A 469 -24.69 16.69 17.00
C LEU A 469 -24.42 18.07 17.58
N THR A 470 -23.80 18.14 18.76
CA THR A 470 -23.37 19.40 19.37
C THR A 470 -21.88 19.40 19.66
N LEU A 471 -21.24 20.54 19.42
CA LEU A 471 -19.89 20.85 19.89
C LEU A 471 -19.99 21.56 21.24
N ILE A 472 -19.18 21.11 22.20
CA ILE A 472 -19.16 21.60 23.57
C ILE A 472 -17.73 21.94 24.01
N ASP A 473 -17.60 22.89 24.93
CA ASP A 473 -16.35 23.18 25.63
C ASP A 473 -16.24 22.30 26.88
N ASP A 474 -15.30 21.35 26.89
CA ASP A 474 -15.08 20.41 28.01
C ASP A 474 -14.26 21.02 29.16
N SER A 475 -13.67 22.22 29.00
CA SER A 475 -12.91 22.92 30.05
C SER A 475 -13.81 23.40 31.20
N ALA A 476 -15.02 23.82 30.86
CA ALA A 476 -15.92 24.52 31.77
C ALA A 476 -16.82 23.55 32.55
N LYS A 477 -16.99 23.79 33.86
CA LYS A 477 -17.86 23.00 34.75
C LYS A 477 -19.34 22.89 34.32
N ARG A 478 -19.79 23.71 33.36
CA ARG A 478 -21.15 23.70 32.79
C ARG A 478 -21.21 23.19 31.34
N LYS A 479 -20.09 22.73 30.78
CA LYS A 479 -19.91 22.24 29.40
C LYS A 479 -20.80 22.95 28.36
N PRO A 480 -20.61 24.26 28.14
CA PRO A 480 -21.52 25.05 27.32
C PRO A 480 -21.53 24.55 25.88
N GLU A 481 -22.73 24.44 25.32
CA GLU A 481 -22.92 24.22 23.88
C GLU A 481 -22.36 25.42 23.11
N LEU A 482 -21.44 25.15 22.19
CA LEU A 482 -20.80 26.14 21.35
C LEU A 482 -21.52 26.28 20.01
N GLU A 483 -21.86 25.14 19.39
CA GLU A 483 -22.40 25.07 18.04
C GLU A 483 -23.15 23.75 17.81
N THR A 484 -24.30 23.80 17.13
CA THR A 484 -25.08 22.61 16.72
C THR A 484 -24.80 22.32 15.26
N LEU A 485 -24.39 21.09 14.94
CA LEU A 485 -24.13 20.68 13.56
C LEU A 485 -25.45 20.28 12.90
N THR A 486 -25.79 20.95 11.79
CA THR A 486 -27.15 20.89 11.21
C THR A 486 -27.54 19.48 10.78
N ARG A 487 -28.81 19.12 11.07
CA ARG A 487 -29.33 17.75 11.10
C ARG A 487 -29.44 17.10 9.70
N ALA A 488 -28.46 16.29 9.32
CA ALA A 488 -28.57 15.32 8.23
C ALA A 488 -27.61 14.14 8.43
N PHE A 489 -28.06 13.10 9.14
CA PHE A 489 -27.40 11.78 9.09
C PHE A 489 -27.84 11.07 7.80
N ALA A 490 -26.91 10.87 6.88
CA ALA A 490 -27.07 10.01 5.71
C ALA A 490 -26.81 8.56 6.11
N GLY A 491 -27.80 7.94 6.77
CA GLY A 491 -27.63 6.63 7.39
C GLY A 491 -26.75 6.71 8.65
N GLU A 492 -25.58 6.08 8.64
CA GLU A 492 -24.65 6.09 9.78
C GLU A 492 -23.63 7.26 9.77
N HIS A 493 -23.64 8.10 8.73
CA HIS A 493 -22.66 9.16 8.50
C HIS A 493 -23.28 10.56 8.52
N ALA A 494 -22.58 11.54 9.07
CA ALA A 494 -22.89 12.96 8.93
C ALA A 494 -21.63 13.75 8.58
N SER A 495 -21.70 14.68 7.65
CA SER A 495 -20.56 15.51 7.24
C SER A 495 -21.01 16.89 6.79
N GLY A 496 -20.15 17.89 6.94
CA GLY A 496 -20.48 19.26 6.58
C GLY A 496 -19.33 20.23 6.79
N VAL A 497 -19.64 21.52 6.67
CA VAL A 497 -18.70 22.63 6.84
C VAL A 497 -19.30 23.64 7.81
N ILE A 498 -18.52 24.05 8.81
CA ILE A 498 -18.87 25.10 9.76
C ILE A 498 -18.26 26.41 9.27
N ASP A 499 -19.10 27.23 8.67
CA ASP A 499 -18.75 28.58 8.23
C ASP A 499 -18.52 29.51 9.43
N ARG A 500 -17.40 30.24 9.40
CA ARG A 500 -17.18 31.44 10.25
C ARG A 500 -17.05 31.19 11.76
N MET A 501 -16.34 30.13 12.16
CA MET A 501 -15.96 29.81 13.55
C MET A 501 -15.72 31.06 14.41
N GLY A 502 -16.31 31.09 15.62
CA GLY A 502 -15.97 32.09 16.62
C GLY A 502 -14.66 31.75 17.35
N PRO A 503 -13.95 32.73 17.94
CA PRO A 503 -12.79 32.46 18.79
C PRO A 503 -13.07 31.43 19.89
N ARG A 504 -14.29 31.45 20.44
CA ARG A 504 -14.82 30.48 21.43
C ARG A 504 -14.87 29.02 20.98
N VAL A 505 -14.78 28.72 19.69
CA VAL A 505 -14.66 27.35 19.17
C VAL A 505 -13.19 27.02 18.89
N LEU A 506 -12.46 27.99 18.33
CA LEU A 506 -11.09 27.80 17.88
C LEU A 506 -10.09 27.63 19.02
N GLU A 507 -10.25 28.36 20.14
CA GLU A 507 -9.37 28.23 21.30
C GLU A 507 -9.51 26.84 21.97
N PRO A 508 -10.71 26.35 22.34
CA PRO A 508 -10.89 24.96 22.80
C PRO A 508 -10.47 23.88 21.80
N LEU A 509 -10.57 24.14 20.49
CA LEU A 509 -10.14 23.19 19.45
C LEU A 509 -8.62 22.97 19.50
N TYR A 510 -7.83 24.03 19.65
CA TYR A 510 -6.37 23.93 19.71
C TYR A 510 -5.82 23.59 21.11
N SER A 511 -6.53 23.89 22.20
CA SER A 511 -6.16 23.40 23.54
C SER A 511 -6.50 21.92 23.76
N GLY A 512 -7.27 21.30 22.86
CA GLY A 512 -7.77 19.93 23.00
C GLY A 512 -8.93 19.81 24.00
N GLU A 513 -9.62 20.91 24.28
CA GLU A 513 -10.77 20.99 25.20
C GLU A 513 -12.12 20.92 24.47
N LEU A 514 -12.15 21.04 23.14
CA LEU A 514 -13.35 20.81 22.36
C LEU A 514 -13.77 19.32 22.41
N ALA A 515 -15.04 19.07 22.70
CA ALA A 515 -15.65 17.76 22.56
C ALA A 515 -16.89 17.81 21.66
N ILE A 516 -17.26 16.65 21.11
CA ILE A 516 -18.51 16.43 20.38
C ILE A 516 -19.40 15.49 21.18
N GLN A 517 -20.68 15.80 21.20
CA GLN A 517 -21.73 15.07 21.90
C GLN A 517 -22.83 14.69 20.90
N VAL A 518 -23.31 13.46 21.00
CA VAL A 518 -24.47 12.96 20.25
C VAL A 518 -25.62 12.81 21.23
N SER A 519 -26.78 13.38 20.91
CA SER A 519 -27.97 13.39 21.77
C SER A 519 -29.23 13.04 21.00
N ASN A 520 -30.29 12.64 21.71
CA ASN A 520 -31.66 12.64 21.20
C ASN A 520 -32.63 13.11 22.31
N ASP A 521 -33.93 13.17 22.02
CA ASP A 521 -34.93 13.73 22.97
C ASP A 521 -35.12 12.88 24.26
N GLN A 522 -34.56 11.67 24.31
CA GLN A 522 -34.64 10.77 25.47
C GLN A 522 -33.34 10.72 26.27
N ASN A 523 -32.19 10.75 25.57
CA ASN A 523 -30.85 10.64 26.14
C ASN A 523 -29.99 11.82 25.67
N LEU A 524 -29.69 12.73 26.59
CA LEU A 524 -28.86 13.91 26.32
C LEU A 524 -27.41 13.58 25.94
N THR A 525 -26.91 12.41 26.34
CA THR A 525 -25.53 11.94 26.07
C THR A 525 -25.55 10.48 25.60
N LEU A 526 -25.88 10.25 24.32
CA LEU A 526 -25.80 8.92 23.69
C LEU A 526 -24.35 8.49 23.48
N LEU A 527 -23.55 9.37 22.86
CA LEU A 527 -22.12 9.21 22.62
C LEU A 527 -21.39 10.51 22.94
N GLN A 528 -20.14 10.40 23.38
CA GLN A 528 -19.26 11.55 23.58
C GLN A 528 -17.83 11.22 23.13
N GLY A 529 -17.12 12.21 22.61
CA GLY A 529 -15.69 12.13 22.29
C GLY A 529 -15.01 13.50 22.41
N LYS A 530 -13.79 13.53 22.95
CA LYS A 530 -12.96 14.74 23.09
C LYS A 530 -11.92 14.78 21.98
N PHE A 531 -11.79 15.91 21.28
CA PHE A 531 -10.90 16.01 20.12
C PHE A 531 -9.43 16.07 20.53
N VAL A 532 -8.60 15.32 19.81
CA VAL A 532 -7.15 15.31 19.94
C VAL A 532 -6.53 15.75 18.62
N THR A 533 -5.75 16.81 18.66
CA THR A 533 -4.96 17.31 17.52
C THR A 533 -3.88 16.30 17.15
N ARG A 534 -3.78 15.94 15.87
CA ARG A 534 -2.72 15.10 15.30
C ARG A 534 -2.11 15.77 14.09
N GLN A 535 -0.79 15.70 13.96
CA GLN A 535 -0.10 16.14 12.75
C GLN A 535 -0.46 15.20 11.58
N VAL A 536 -0.66 15.76 10.39
CA VAL A 536 -0.97 15.00 9.17
C VAL A 536 0.31 14.51 8.53
N ALA A 537 0.44 13.19 8.43
CA ALA A 537 1.45 12.50 7.67
C ALA A 537 0.87 11.18 7.14
N ASP A 538 1.18 10.86 5.89
CA ASP A 538 0.94 9.63 5.12
C ASP A 538 -0.36 8.90 5.46
N ALA A 539 -0.38 8.03 6.48
CA ALA A 539 -1.59 7.35 6.94
C ALA A 539 -2.78 8.30 7.18
N ARG A 540 -2.53 9.47 7.79
CA ARG A 540 -3.53 10.52 8.06
C ARG A 540 -3.82 11.44 6.88
N ASP A 541 -3.09 11.29 5.77
CA ASP A 541 -3.37 11.97 4.51
C ASP A 541 -4.31 11.13 3.60
N SER A 542 -4.80 9.99 4.11
CA SER A 542 -5.87 9.23 3.47
C SER A 542 -7.23 9.95 3.54
N ASN A 543 -8.20 9.49 2.74
CA ASN A 543 -9.50 10.16 2.61
C ASN A 543 -10.37 10.10 3.88
N ALA A 544 -10.25 9.05 4.67
CA ALA A 544 -11.08 8.80 5.85
C ALA A 544 -10.43 7.76 6.78
N PRO A 545 -10.66 7.84 8.10
CA PRO A 545 -10.33 6.76 9.02
C PRO A 545 -11.33 5.60 8.90
N VAL A 546 -10.92 4.46 9.43
CA VAL A 546 -11.69 3.22 9.48
C VAL A 546 -12.13 2.96 10.93
N LEU A 547 -13.44 2.78 11.14
CA LEU A 547 -14.04 2.48 12.45
C LEU A 547 -13.92 0.99 12.79
N LEU A 548 -13.11 0.66 13.80
CA LEU A 548 -13.01 -0.68 14.37
C LEU A 548 -14.13 -0.91 15.37
N ARG A 549 -14.90 -1.96 15.10
CA ARG A 549 -16.09 -2.38 15.85
C ARG A 549 -15.76 -3.65 16.63
N ARG A 550 -16.25 -3.75 17.87
CA ARG A 550 -16.07 -4.93 18.74
C ARG A 550 -16.64 -6.20 18.09
N THR A 551 -15.88 -7.28 18.08
CA THR A 551 -16.28 -8.58 17.47
C THR A 551 -16.66 -9.65 18.50
N ALA A 552 -16.51 -9.36 19.79
CA ALA A 552 -16.89 -10.27 20.87
C ALA A 552 -17.73 -9.53 21.93
N ASP A 553 -18.82 -10.17 22.38
CA ASP A 553 -19.66 -9.71 23.50
C ASP A 553 -19.03 -10.05 24.86
N LEU A 554 -17.78 -9.61 25.06
CA LEU A 554 -17.11 -9.67 26.35
C LEU A 554 -17.52 -8.43 27.17
N PRO A 555 -18.14 -8.58 28.36
CA PRO A 555 -18.50 -7.44 29.22
C PRO A 555 -17.41 -6.38 29.46
N PRO A 556 -16.12 -6.71 29.68
CA PRO A 556 -15.07 -5.70 29.84
C PRO A 556 -14.69 -4.95 28.54
N LEU A 557 -15.32 -5.24 27.41
CA LEU A 557 -15.14 -4.58 26.10
C LEU A 557 -16.43 -3.90 25.60
N ALA A 558 -17.44 -3.72 26.46
CA ALA A 558 -18.73 -3.13 26.07
C ALA A 558 -18.62 -1.73 25.42
N HIS A 559 -17.61 -0.94 25.80
CA HIS A 559 -17.32 0.39 25.25
C HIS A 559 -16.06 0.41 24.37
N ALA A 560 -15.60 -0.76 23.88
CA ALA A 560 -14.39 -0.87 23.07
C ALA A 560 -14.64 -0.39 21.62
N VAL A 561 -13.90 0.64 21.20
CA VAL A 561 -13.97 1.23 19.86
C VAL A 561 -12.55 1.56 19.38
N GLY A 562 -12.29 1.46 18.08
CA GLY A 562 -11.02 1.86 17.50
C GLY A 562 -11.16 2.69 16.23
N MET A 563 -10.12 3.45 15.92
CA MET A 563 -9.94 4.28 14.73
C MET A 563 -8.61 3.90 14.10
N ALA A 564 -8.61 3.46 12.85
CA ALA A 564 -7.38 3.26 12.07
C ALA A 564 -7.29 4.20 10.87
N TRP A 565 -6.12 4.78 10.67
CA TRP A 565 -5.69 5.45 9.46
C TRP A 565 -4.71 4.55 8.70
N MET A 566 -4.74 4.56 7.37
CA MET A 566 -3.87 3.72 6.54
C MET A 566 -3.65 4.35 5.15
N ALA A 567 -2.41 4.34 4.67
CA ALA A 567 -2.03 4.82 3.33
C ALA A 567 -0.70 4.20 2.86
N VAL A 568 -0.42 4.26 1.55
CA VAL A 568 0.88 3.88 0.98
C VAL A 568 1.61 5.13 0.50
N ASP A 569 2.90 5.27 0.83
CA ASP A 569 3.75 6.41 0.44
C ASP A 569 4.40 6.24 -0.96
N ASN A 570 5.13 7.27 -1.41
CA ASN A 570 5.85 7.24 -2.68
C ASN A 570 7.03 6.26 -2.67
N GLU A 571 7.48 5.86 -1.48
CA GLU A 571 8.52 4.89 -1.19
C GLU A 571 7.96 3.45 -1.09
N CYS A 572 6.67 3.27 -1.41
CA CYS A 572 5.93 2.00 -1.47
C CYS A 572 5.80 1.26 -0.12
N SER A 573 5.78 2.03 0.98
CA SER A 573 5.61 1.56 2.36
C SER A 573 4.17 1.77 2.82
N LEU A 574 3.59 0.77 3.49
CA LEU A 574 2.25 0.88 4.08
C LEU A 574 2.34 1.49 5.47
N HIS A 575 1.85 2.72 5.66
CA HIS A 575 1.76 3.40 6.95
C HIS A 575 0.40 3.17 7.60
N TYR A 576 0.39 3.05 8.92
CA TYR A 576 -0.83 2.91 9.72
C TYR A 576 -0.73 3.63 11.07
N ASP A 577 -1.85 4.20 11.51
CA ASP A 577 -2.01 4.74 12.86
C ASP A 577 -3.33 4.25 13.44
N LEU A 578 -3.27 3.58 14.59
CA LEU A 578 -4.39 3.01 15.30
C LEU A 578 -4.52 3.70 16.67
N SER A 579 -5.71 4.23 16.94
CA SER A 579 -6.10 4.75 18.26
C SER A 579 -7.28 3.92 18.79
N LEU A 580 -7.23 3.50 20.05
CA LEU A 580 -8.24 2.66 20.71
C LEU A 580 -8.79 3.34 21.98
N THR A 581 -10.05 3.07 22.30
CA THR A 581 -10.67 3.36 23.60
C THR A 581 -11.42 2.13 24.12
N GLY A 582 -11.64 2.05 25.44
CA GLY A 582 -12.43 0.98 26.05
C GLY A 582 -11.78 -0.42 26.09
N VAL A 583 -10.50 -0.56 25.77
CA VAL A 583 -9.76 -1.84 25.88
C VAL A 583 -8.92 -1.87 27.18
N PRO A 584 -9.20 -2.80 28.11
CA PRO A 584 -8.44 -2.94 29.35
C PRO A 584 -7.02 -3.50 29.18
N SER A 585 -6.14 -3.17 30.12
CA SER A 585 -4.76 -3.68 30.19
C SER A 585 -4.65 -5.20 30.21
N ALA A 586 -5.68 -5.92 30.69
CA ALA A 586 -5.73 -7.39 30.72
C ALA A 586 -5.75 -8.06 29.34
N PHE A 587 -6.01 -7.30 28.26
CA PHE A 587 -5.92 -7.77 26.88
C PHE A 587 -4.59 -7.44 26.19
N HIS A 588 -3.64 -6.83 26.88
CA HIS A 588 -2.36 -6.43 26.29
C HIS A 588 -1.27 -7.51 26.51
N PRO A 589 -0.31 -7.70 25.58
CA PRO A 589 -0.12 -6.97 24.34
C PRO A 589 -1.19 -7.28 23.28
N LEU A 590 -1.41 -6.31 22.40
CA LEU A 590 -2.35 -6.36 21.29
C LEU A 590 -1.59 -6.55 19.97
N GLN A 591 -2.22 -7.17 18.98
CA GLN A 591 -1.65 -7.42 17.66
C GLN A 591 -2.55 -6.86 16.56
N LEU A 592 -1.99 -6.08 15.64
CA LEU A 592 -2.70 -5.54 14.48
C LEU A 592 -2.46 -6.44 13.26
N TYR A 593 -3.54 -6.98 12.69
CA TYR A 593 -3.52 -7.80 11.48
C TYR A 593 -4.22 -7.09 10.32
N LEU A 594 -3.63 -7.25 9.14
CA LEU A 594 -4.25 -7.01 7.85
C LEU A 594 -4.82 -8.33 7.34
N GLU A 595 -6.14 -8.40 7.11
CA GLU A 595 -6.81 -9.54 6.49
C GLU A 595 -7.30 -9.14 5.08
N GLU A 596 -7.07 -10.00 4.10
CA GLU A 596 -7.35 -9.77 2.68
C GLU A 596 -8.19 -10.92 2.11
N LEU A 597 -9.34 -10.57 1.52
CA LEU A 597 -10.19 -11.47 0.75
C LEU A 597 -10.32 -10.90 -0.68
N PRO A 598 -10.07 -11.69 -1.75
CA PRO A 598 -10.21 -11.20 -3.13
C PRO A 598 -11.59 -10.62 -3.45
N LEU A 599 -12.65 -11.22 -2.88
CA LEU A 599 -14.03 -10.73 -2.94
C LEU A 599 -14.87 -11.36 -1.81
N GLU A 600 -15.97 -10.70 -1.41
CA GLU A 600 -16.90 -11.23 -0.40
C GLU A 600 -17.77 -12.36 -0.97
N ALA A 601 -17.34 -13.60 -0.77
CA ALA A 601 -18.09 -14.81 -1.14
C ALA A 601 -17.93 -15.93 -0.09
N PRO A 602 -18.86 -16.90 -0.03
CA PRO A 602 -18.70 -18.11 0.78
C PRO A 602 -17.42 -18.87 0.41
N ASN A 603 -16.76 -19.43 1.44
CA ASN A 603 -15.49 -20.17 1.38
C ASN A 603 -14.29 -19.39 0.78
N ALA A 604 -14.40 -18.07 0.61
CA ALA A 604 -13.36 -17.25 0.01
C ALA A 604 -11.98 -17.41 0.68
N PRO A 605 -10.89 -17.40 -0.11
CA PRO A 605 -9.55 -17.52 0.41
C PRO A 605 -9.21 -16.30 1.28
N ILE A 606 -8.77 -16.55 2.50
CA ILE A 606 -8.41 -15.50 3.48
C ILE A 606 -6.89 -15.47 3.63
N SER A 607 -6.28 -14.36 3.22
CA SER A 607 -4.89 -14.01 3.48
C SER A 607 -4.81 -13.17 4.78
N ARG A 608 -3.81 -13.42 5.64
CA ARG A 608 -3.60 -12.69 6.90
C ARG A 608 -2.12 -12.35 7.09
N ARG A 609 -1.83 -11.09 7.40
CA ARG A 609 -0.49 -10.59 7.72
C ARG A 609 -0.51 -9.82 9.05
N LEU A 610 0.34 -10.23 9.99
CA LEU A 610 0.64 -9.42 11.18
C LEU A 610 1.41 -8.18 10.73
N LEU A 611 0.99 -6.99 11.20
CA LEU A 611 1.69 -5.73 10.97
C LEU A 611 2.62 -5.40 12.15
N GLU A 612 2.07 -5.28 13.36
CA GLU A 612 2.84 -4.96 14.58
C GLU A 612 2.15 -5.50 15.85
N GLU A 613 2.94 -5.78 16.89
CA GLU A 613 2.49 -6.11 18.25
C GLU A 613 2.81 -4.94 19.20
N PHE A 614 1.84 -4.51 19.99
CA PHE A 614 1.88 -3.22 20.69
C PHE A 614 1.29 -3.28 22.12
N GLY A 615 1.92 -2.53 23.03
CA GLY A 615 1.68 -2.62 24.48
C GLY A 615 0.69 -1.60 25.07
N GLY A 616 -0.10 -0.90 24.24
CA GLY A 616 -1.06 0.10 24.74
C GLY A 616 -2.15 0.47 23.73
N ASN A 617 -3.00 1.44 24.08
CA ASN A 617 -4.17 1.85 23.28
C ASN A 617 -3.84 2.77 22.08
N GLN A 618 -2.57 2.91 21.68
CA GLN A 618 -2.15 3.66 20.50
C GLN A 618 -0.96 2.97 19.81
N LEU A 619 -0.97 2.96 18.48
CA LEU A 619 0.06 2.41 17.60
C LEU A 619 0.23 3.35 16.39
N GLU A 620 1.47 3.67 16.02
CA GLU A 620 1.84 4.51 14.87
C GLU A 620 3.06 3.86 14.22
N GLY A 621 2.87 3.18 13.08
CA GLY A 621 3.83 2.25 12.51
C GLY A 621 3.79 2.19 10.98
N PHE A 622 4.67 1.37 10.40
CA PHE A 622 4.80 1.21 8.96
C PHE A 622 5.37 -0.15 8.58
N GLN A 623 4.99 -0.66 7.42
CA GLN A 623 5.45 -1.93 6.86
C GLN A 623 6.22 -1.68 5.56
N LEU A 624 7.54 -1.89 5.59
CA LEU A 624 8.39 -1.96 4.39
C LEU A 624 8.21 -3.30 3.66
N GLY A 625 8.55 -3.34 2.37
CA GLY A 625 8.70 -4.61 1.64
C GLY A 625 7.40 -5.42 1.49
N LEU A 626 6.28 -4.74 1.26
CA LEU A 626 5.11 -5.38 0.66
C LEU A 626 5.39 -5.59 -0.84
N PRO A 627 5.22 -6.81 -1.40
CA PRO A 627 5.44 -7.02 -2.82
C PRO A 627 4.38 -6.26 -3.65
N PRO A 628 4.70 -5.84 -4.89
CA PRO A 628 3.78 -5.05 -5.73
C PRO A 628 2.37 -5.67 -5.91
N ARG A 629 2.28 -7.01 -5.90
CA ARG A 629 1.00 -7.73 -5.95
C ARG A 629 0.16 -7.52 -4.68
N ASP A 630 0.77 -7.52 -3.50
CA ASP A 630 0.08 -7.25 -2.22
C ASP A 630 -0.31 -5.77 -2.07
N LEU A 631 0.47 -4.85 -2.65
CA LEU A 631 0.06 -3.45 -2.74
C LEU A 631 -1.14 -3.28 -3.68
N ALA A 632 -1.13 -3.90 -4.87
CA ALA A 632 -2.27 -3.84 -5.80
C ALA A 632 -3.58 -4.42 -5.22
N LYS A 633 -3.50 -5.40 -4.31
CA LYS A 633 -4.66 -5.93 -3.56
C LYS A 633 -5.31 -4.88 -2.65
N LEU A 634 -4.58 -3.86 -2.16
CA LEU A 634 -5.14 -2.80 -1.30
C LEU A 634 -6.12 -1.87 -2.04
N GLU A 635 -6.04 -1.81 -3.38
CA GLU A 635 -7.00 -1.09 -4.23
C GLU A 635 -8.12 -1.99 -4.78
N THR A 636 -7.86 -3.29 -4.94
CA THR A 636 -8.74 -4.22 -5.70
C THR A 636 -9.49 -5.25 -4.87
N SER A 637 -8.97 -5.63 -3.70
CA SER A 637 -9.51 -6.70 -2.84
C SER A 637 -10.24 -6.13 -1.62
N VAL A 638 -11.03 -6.97 -0.94
CA VAL A 638 -11.74 -6.59 0.29
C VAL A 638 -10.79 -6.75 1.48
N ILE A 639 -10.32 -5.62 1.99
CA ILE A 639 -9.40 -5.54 3.12
C ILE A 639 -10.16 -5.34 4.44
N TYR A 640 -9.75 -6.07 5.47
CA TYR A 640 -10.14 -5.85 6.86
C TYR A 640 -8.91 -5.57 7.73
N LEU A 641 -9.12 -4.78 8.79
CA LEU A 641 -8.17 -4.63 9.89
C LEU A 641 -8.72 -5.36 11.12
N GLU A 642 -7.92 -6.23 11.73
CA GLU A 642 -8.25 -6.92 12.99
C GLU A 642 -7.29 -6.53 14.10
N VAL A 643 -7.83 -6.24 15.28
CA VAL A 643 -7.06 -6.16 16.54
C VAL A 643 -7.32 -7.42 17.33
N ARG A 644 -6.24 -8.16 17.63
CA ARG A 644 -6.26 -9.45 18.32
C ARG A 644 -5.47 -9.36 19.63
N SER A 645 -5.70 -10.31 20.52
CA SER A 645 -4.94 -10.48 21.77
C SER A 645 -4.66 -11.96 22.01
N ASN A 646 -3.51 -12.26 22.63
CA ASN A 646 -3.15 -13.60 23.05
C ASN A 646 -4.09 -14.18 24.13
N SER A 647 -4.93 -13.36 24.77
CA SER A 647 -5.96 -13.83 25.72
C SER A 647 -7.28 -14.29 25.08
N THR A 648 -7.43 -14.17 23.75
CA THR A 648 -8.68 -14.48 23.03
C THR A 648 -8.44 -15.25 21.72
N THR A 649 -9.26 -16.26 21.45
CA THR A 649 -9.16 -17.07 20.23
C THR A 649 -9.58 -16.33 18.96
N GLY A 650 -10.58 -15.43 19.05
CA GLY A 650 -11.02 -14.54 17.98
C GLY A 650 -10.38 -13.15 18.01
N PRO A 651 -10.67 -12.29 17.02
CA PRO A 651 -10.36 -10.86 17.10
C PRO A 651 -11.19 -10.17 18.19
N LEU A 652 -10.61 -9.15 18.84
CA LEU A 652 -11.31 -8.28 19.78
C LEU A 652 -12.17 -7.24 19.04
N MET A 653 -11.59 -6.68 17.98
CA MET A 653 -12.24 -5.71 17.10
C MET A 653 -11.86 -5.97 15.65
N ARG A 654 -12.77 -5.67 14.73
CA ARG A 654 -12.57 -5.78 13.28
C ARG A 654 -13.19 -4.57 12.57
N ALA A 655 -12.62 -4.20 11.43
CA ALA A 655 -13.23 -3.25 10.50
C ALA A 655 -13.03 -3.68 9.05
N ARG A 656 -13.98 -3.33 8.18
CA ARG A 656 -13.78 -3.31 6.73
C ARG A 656 -13.16 -1.96 6.33
N VAL A 657 -12.15 -1.98 5.48
CA VAL A 657 -11.64 -0.79 4.80
C VAL A 657 -12.62 -0.44 3.67
N HIS A 658 -13.43 0.60 3.85
CA HIS A 658 -14.57 0.89 2.96
C HIS A 658 -14.17 1.68 1.70
N THR A 659 -13.21 2.60 1.83
CA THR A 659 -12.55 3.26 0.71
C THR A 659 -11.26 2.51 0.38
N PRO A 660 -11.06 2.00 -0.85
CA PRO A 660 -9.81 1.33 -1.23
C PRO A 660 -8.59 2.21 -0.91
N THR A 661 -7.50 1.59 -0.44
CA THR A 661 -6.33 2.35 0.00
C THR A 661 -5.51 2.71 -1.23
N ARG A 662 -5.49 3.98 -1.62
CA ARG A 662 -4.78 4.47 -2.81
C ARG A 662 -3.32 4.03 -2.78
N VAL A 663 -2.84 3.47 -3.89
CA VAL A 663 -1.44 3.07 -4.10
C VAL A 663 -0.85 3.84 -5.29
N PRO A 664 0.36 4.41 -5.17
CA PRO A 664 1.05 5.03 -6.31
C PRO A 664 1.32 4.02 -7.43
N SER A 665 1.13 4.40 -8.69
CA SER A 665 1.15 3.46 -9.83
C SER A 665 2.51 2.82 -10.09
N HIS A 666 3.61 3.41 -9.64
CA HIS A 666 4.93 2.77 -9.70
C HIS A 666 5.10 1.65 -8.65
N CYS A 667 4.32 1.66 -7.57
CA CYS A 667 4.39 0.65 -6.51
C CYS A 667 3.69 -0.67 -6.88
N THR A 668 2.74 -0.65 -7.81
CA THR A 668 2.09 -1.88 -8.33
C THR A 668 2.87 -2.54 -9.46
N GLY A 669 3.97 -1.92 -9.92
CA GLY A 669 4.92 -2.55 -10.85
C GLY A 669 4.45 -2.66 -12.31
N GLY A 670 3.41 -1.91 -12.71
CA GLY A 670 2.93 -1.91 -14.09
C GLY A 670 2.18 -3.18 -14.49
N LEU A 671 1.35 -3.73 -13.59
CA LEU A 671 0.50 -4.91 -13.81
C LEU A 671 -0.67 -4.70 -14.81
N ASP A 672 -0.51 -3.79 -15.77
CA ASP A 672 -1.45 -3.59 -16.87
C ASP A 672 -1.31 -4.72 -17.91
N ASN A 673 -2.10 -5.78 -17.72
CA ASN A 673 -2.50 -6.76 -18.74
C ASN A 673 -1.49 -7.81 -19.25
N GLU A 674 -0.36 -8.07 -18.57
CA GLU A 674 0.41 -9.31 -18.81
C GLU A 674 0.47 -10.24 -17.59
N VAL A 675 -0.32 -11.32 -17.64
CA VAL A 675 -0.23 -12.44 -16.71
C VAL A 675 0.86 -13.40 -17.20
N GLN A 676 2.12 -13.03 -16.98
CA GLN A 676 3.24 -13.97 -17.00
C GLN A 676 3.54 -14.43 -15.56
N GLN A 677 3.60 -15.74 -15.35
CA GLN A 677 3.96 -16.36 -14.09
C GLN A 677 5.46 -16.70 -14.10
N ASP A 678 6.29 -15.81 -13.55
CA ASP A 678 7.72 -16.07 -13.35
C ASP A 678 7.92 -17.19 -12.30
N PRO A 679 8.47 -18.37 -12.65
CA PRO A 679 8.51 -19.51 -11.72
C PRO A 679 9.56 -19.40 -10.60
N PHE A 680 10.46 -18.41 -10.66
CA PHE A 680 11.74 -18.42 -9.91
C PHE A 680 11.84 -17.46 -8.72
N ALA A 681 10.74 -16.80 -8.34
CA ALA A 681 10.71 -15.82 -7.23
C ALA A 681 9.95 -16.31 -5.98
N ALA A 682 9.74 -17.63 -5.83
CA ALA A 682 8.92 -18.23 -4.77
C ALA A 682 9.66 -19.32 -3.98
N ASN A 683 10.52 -18.90 -3.04
CA ASN A 683 10.96 -19.71 -1.90
C ASN A 683 11.01 -18.81 -0.64
N ASP A 684 10.93 -19.43 0.55
CA ASP A 684 11.06 -18.82 1.87
C ASP A 684 9.95 -17.88 2.41
N VAL A 685 8.69 -18.08 1.99
CA VAL A 685 7.53 -17.96 2.91
C VAL A 685 6.50 -19.04 2.58
N PRO A 686 5.98 -19.81 3.55
CA PRO A 686 4.82 -20.69 3.35
C PRO A 686 3.52 -19.87 3.29
N VAL A 687 3.34 -19.09 2.23
CA VAL A 687 2.04 -18.53 1.86
C VAL A 687 1.17 -19.70 1.39
N THR A 688 -0.04 -19.83 1.91
CA THR A 688 -1.01 -20.81 1.43
C THR A 688 -1.43 -20.44 0.01
N THR A 689 -0.86 -21.13 -0.98
CA THR A 689 -1.32 -21.12 -2.37
C THR A 689 -2.77 -21.59 -2.38
N ASN A 690 -3.70 -20.66 -2.52
CA ASN A 690 -5.12 -20.98 -2.50
C ASN A 690 -5.51 -21.56 -3.85
N GLU A 691 -5.49 -22.89 -3.93
CA GLU A 691 -5.87 -23.69 -5.10
C GLU A 691 -7.38 -23.63 -5.42
N LYS A 692 -8.16 -22.97 -4.55
CA LYS A 692 -9.61 -22.82 -4.64
C LYS A 692 -10.08 -22.21 -5.97
N CYS A 693 -11.10 -22.82 -6.56
CA CYS A 693 -11.75 -22.33 -7.76
C CYS A 693 -12.90 -21.37 -7.43
N PHE A 694 -13.00 -20.22 -8.11
CA PHE A 694 -14.17 -19.33 -8.02
C PHE A 694 -15.19 -19.63 -9.12
N HIS A 695 -16.45 -19.88 -8.75
CA HIS A 695 -17.53 -20.16 -9.69
C HIS A 695 -18.90 -19.77 -9.10
N SER A 696 -19.79 -19.18 -9.92
CA SER A 696 -21.17 -18.85 -9.52
C SER A 696 -21.32 -18.10 -8.18
N GLY A 697 -20.37 -17.23 -7.82
CA GLY A 697 -20.41 -16.44 -6.59
C GLY A 697 -19.94 -17.17 -5.31
N ARG A 698 -19.30 -18.34 -5.43
CA ARG A 698 -18.71 -19.09 -4.33
C ARG A 698 -17.31 -19.60 -4.69
N PHE A 699 -16.45 -19.75 -3.68
CA PHE A 699 -15.21 -20.50 -3.81
C PHE A 699 -15.41 -21.97 -3.43
N TYR A 700 -14.73 -22.85 -4.15
CA TYR A 700 -14.77 -24.29 -3.98
C TYR A 700 -13.36 -24.80 -3.71
N ASP A 701 -13.23 -25.77 -2.81
CA ASP A 701 -11.94 -26.35 -2.43
C ASP A 701 -11.39 -27.29 -3.52
N GLU A 702 -10.09 -27.55 -3.51
CA GLU A 702 -9.43 -28.40 -4.52
C GLU A 702 -10.04 -29.82 -4.51
N GLY A 703 -10.47 -30.31 -5.67
CA GLY A 703 -11.22 -31.56 -5.79
C GLY A 703 -12.71 -31.52 -5.37
N GLU A 704 -13.25 -30.41 -4.84
CA GLU A 704 -14.68 -30.29 -4.54
C GLU A 704 -15.52 -30.42 -5.83
N THR A 705 -16.68 -31.08 -5.75
CA THR A 705 -17.63 -31.23 -6.87
C THR A 705 -19.02 -30.75 -6.46
N TRP A 706 -19.71 -30.04 -7.34
CA TRP A 706 -20.98 -29.39 -7.02
C TRP A 706 -21.93 -29.29 -8.22
N ARG A 707 -23.23 -29.21 -7.94
CA ARG A 707 -24.27 -28.92 -8.93
C ARG A 707 -24.30 -27.41 -9.20
N SER A 708 -24.31 -26.99 -10.47
CA SER A 708 -24.33 -25.58 -10.85
C SER A 708 -25.67 -24.93 -10.49
N ALA A 709 -25.62 -23.75 -9.85
CA ALA A 709 -26.79 -22.94 -9.54
C ALA A 709 -27.28 -22.10 -10.74
N VAL A 710 -26.42 -21.87 -11.75
CA VAL A 710 -26.72 -21.06 -12.94
C VAL A 710 -27.22 -21.91 -14.10
N GLU A 711 -26.55 -23.04 -14.37
CA GLU A 711 -26.95 -23.98 -15.41
C GLU A 711 -27.54 -25.24 -14.80
N ALA A 712 -28.87 -25.34 -14.80
CA ALA A 712 -29.58 -26.55 -14.38
C ALA A 712 -28.97 -27.81 -15.04
N CYS A 713 -28.85 -28.88 -14.25
CA CYS A 713 -28.34 -30.17 -14.70
C CYS A 713 -26.88 -30.18 -15.17
N THR A 714 -26.06 -29.29 -14.60
CA THR A 714 -24.61 -29.24 -14.81
C THR A 714 -23.89 -29.61 -13.52
N MET A 715 -22.92 -30.52 -13.59
CA MET A 715 -21.98 -30.82 -12.50
C MET A 715 -20.65 -30.15 -12.81
N CYS A 716 -20.06 -29.51 -11.81
CA CYS A 716 -18.78 -28.83 -11.90
C CYS A 716 -17.82 -29.38 -10.85
N SER A 717 -16.53 -29.25 -11.10
CA SER A 717 -15.48 -29.58 -10.13
C SER A 717 -14.33 -28.58 -10.16
N CYS A 718 -13.58 -28.49 -9.07
CA CYS A 718 -12.33 -27.75 -9.00
C CYS A 718 -11.13 -28.64 -9.39
N ASP A 719 -10.18 -28.09 -10.13
CA ASP A 719 -8.97 -28.75 -10.60
C ASP A 719 -7.88 -27.68 -10.85
N HIS A 720 -7.02 -27.48 -9.84
CA HIS A 720 -5.95 -26.47 -9.77
C HIS A 720 -6.41 -25.05 -10.17
N GLN A 721 -7.24 -24.42 -9.35
CA GLN A 721 -7.88 -23.09 -9.56
C GLN A 721 -8.82 -22.98 -10.79
N GLN A 722 -8.86 -23.96 -11.69
CA GLN A 722 -9.77 -23.99 -12.83
C GLN A 722 -11.00 -24.86 -12.54
N TYR A 723 -12.21 -24.29 -12.67
CA TYR A 723 -13.43 -25.08 -12.57
C TYR A 723 -13.77 -25.75 -13.92
N LYS A 724 -14.21 -27.00 -13.88
CA LYS A 724 -14.61 -27.79 -15.06
C LYS A 724 -16.06 -28.23 -14.93
N CYS A 725 -16.95 -27.60 -15.70
CA CYS A 725 -18.38 -27.89 -15.73
C CYS A 725 -18.78 -28.79 -16.90
N GLU A 726 -19.60 -29.82 -16.64
CA GLU A 726 -20.16 -30.74 -17.63
C GLU A 726 -21.67 -30.93 -17.42
N LYS A 727 -22.44 -30.88 -18.52
CA LYS A 727 -23.88 -31.12 -18.52
C LYS A 727 -24.19 -32.61 -18.40
N MET A 728 -25.15 -32.94 -17.54
CA MET A 728 -25.57 -34.31 -17.26
C MET A 728 -26.06 -35.00 -18.54
N LYS A 729 -25.38 -36.08 -18.92
CA LYS A 729 -25.79 -36.92 -20.04
C LYS A 729 -26.73 -38.00 -19.50
N CYS A 730 -27.92 -38.13 -20.08
CA CYS A 730 -28.93 -39.07 -19.60
C CYS A 730 -28.80 -40.45 -20.26
N PRO A 731 -28.83 -41.55 -19.49
CA PRO A 731 -28.86 -42.89 -20.05
C PRO A 731 -30.11 -43.14 -20.93
N PRO A 732 -30.03 -44.03 -21.95
CA PRO A 732 -31.18 -44.40 -22.75
C PRO A 732 -32.17 -45.26 -21.95
N LEU A 733 -33.40 -44.77 -21.79
CA LEU A 733 -34.49 -45.47 -21.11
C LEU A 733 -34.97 -46.72 -21.87
N ARG A 734 -35.54 -47.67 -21.13
CA ARG A 734 -36.05 -48.97 -21.63
C ARG A 734 -37.56 -49.19 -21.44
N CYS A 735 -38.32 -48.12 -21.22
CA CYS A 735 -39.79 -48.14 -21.16
C CYS A 735 -40.43 -47.62 -22.46
N ARG A 736 -41.76 -47.69 -22.57
CA ARG A 736 -42.48 -47.17 -23.73
C ARG A 736 -42.56 -45.65 -23.65
N LYS A 737 -42.76 -44.97 -24.78
CA LYS A 737 -42.85 -43.50 -24.83
C LYS A 737 -43.99 -42.92 -23.96
N GLU A 738 -45.07 -43.70 -23.78
CA GLU A 738 -46.21 -43.38 -22.92
C GLU A 738 -45.89 -43.44 -21.41
N ASP A 739 -44.82 -44.14 -21.01
CA ASP A 739 -44.39 -44.27 -19.61
C ASP A 739 -43.32 -43.23 -19.21
N ILE A 740 -42.81 -42.41 -20.13
CA ILE A 740 -41.67 -41.51 -19.88
C ILE A 740 -42.15 -40.24 -19.16
N VAL A 741 -41.67 -40.05 -17.92
CA VAL A 741 -42.00 -38.89 -17.08
C VAL A 741 -40.71 -38.21 -16.60
N GLN A 742 -40.65 -36.88 -16.75
CA GLN A 742 -39.61 -36.04 -16.15
C GLN A 742 -40.28 -35.13 -15.11
N LYS A 743 -39.97 -35.33 -13.82
CA LYS A 743 -40.55 -34.47 -12.77
C LYS A 743 -39.90 -33.09 -12.79
N LYS A 744 -40.60 -32.07 -12.29
CA LYS A 744 -40.09 -30.70 -12.19
C LYS A 744 -38.90 -30.65 -11.22
N GLY A 745 -37.69 -30.53 -11.76
CA GLY A 745 -36.43 -30.53 -11.02
C GLY A 745 -35.54 -31.74 -11.30
N GLU A 746 -36.05 -32.78 -11.96
CA GLU A 746 -35.24 -33.93 -12.40
C GLU A 746 -34.53 -33.65 -13.73
N CYS A 747 -33.26 -34.01 -13.78
CA CYS A 747 -32.40 -33.74 -14.94
C CYS A 747 -32.51 -34.76 -16.06
N CYS A 748 -32.86 -36.00 -15.72
CA CYS A 748 -33.09 -37.07 -16.67
C CYS A 748 -34.52 -37.60 -16.47
N PRO A 749 -35.24 -37.90 -17.56
CA PRO A 749 -36.53 -38.55 -17.45
C PRO A 749 -36.39 -39.94 -16.83
N SER A 750 -37.45 -40.40 -16.19
CA SER A 750 -37.61 -41.73 -15.61
C SER A 750 -38.82 -42.46 -16.21
N CYS A 751 -38.93 -43.75 -15.94
CA CYS A 751 -40.10 -44.55 -16.31
C CYS A 751 -41.12 -44.53 -15.17
N ALA A 752 -42.37 -44.17 -15.46
CA ALA A 752 -43.45 -44.10 -14.47
C ALA A 752 -43.77 -45.48 -13.86
N VAL A 753 -43.91 -45.53 -12.54
CA VAL A 753 -44.28 -46.75 -11.81
C VAL A 753 -45.77 -46.72 -11.49
N SER A 754 -46.56 -47.47 -12.26
CA SER A 754 -48.01 -47.54 -12.14
C SER A 754 -48.47 -48.50 -11.03
N ASN A 755 -48.23 -48.16 -9.75
CA ASN A 755 -49.07 -48.54 -8.59
C ASN A 755 -48.53 -48.02 -7.23
N GLY A 756 -49.44 -47.65 -6.31
CA GLY A 756 -49.30 -48.03 -4.90
C GLY A 756 -48.57 -47.12 -3.88
N SER A 757 -49.03 -45.87 -3.71
CA SER A 757 -49.17 -45.14 -2.42
C SER A 757 -47.99 -44.90 -1.43
N SER A 758 -48.23 -43.89 -0.57
CA SER A 758 -47.51 -43.49 0.66
C SER A 758 -46.26 -42.61 0.52
N SER A 759 -46.13 -41.68 1.49
CA SER A 759 -45.19 -40.54 1.47
C SER A 759 -43.91 -40.86 2.24
N SER A 760 -42.91 -41.41 1.56
CA SER A 760 -41.54 -41.52 2.07
C SER A 760 -40.57 -41.54 0.89
N GLN A 761 -39.48 -40.77 0.95
CA GLN A 761 -38.45 -40.72 -0.10
C GLN A 761 -37.66 -42.03 -0.12
N ARG A 762 -38.19 -43.05 -0.81
CA ARG A 762 -37.49 -44.32 -1.06
C ARG A 762 -36.48 -44.10 -2.18
N GLY A 763 -35.23 -44.43 -1.91
CA GLY A 763 -34.11 -44.24 -2.83
C GLY A 763 -32.84 -44.90 -2.32
N CYS A 764 -31.76 -44.66 -3.04
CA CYS A 764 -30.44 -45.21 -2.80
C CYS A 764 -29.42 -44.07 -2.66
N ASN A 765 -28.48 -44.18 -1.73
CA ASN A 765 -27.34 -43.26 -1.65
C ASN A 765 -26.14 -43.85 -2.42
N LEU A 766 -25.43 -43.01 -3.16
CA LEU A 766 -24.13 -43.33 -3.77
C LEU A 766 -23.12 -42.25 -3.33
N GLY A 767 -22.41 -42.53 -2.24
CA GLY A 767 -21.71 -41.47 -1.49
C GLY A 767 -22.72 -40.50 -0.89
N ASP A 768 -22.47 -39.20 -1.02
CA ASP A 768 -23.35 -38.13 -0.51
C ASP A 768 -24.55 -37.81 -1.43
N GLU A 769 -24.66 -38.44 -2.61
CA GLU A 769 -25.77 -38.20 -3.55
C GLU A 769 -26.92 -39.21 -3.37
N PHE A 770 -28.14 -38.68 -3.17
CA PHE A 770 -29.38 -39.46 -3.07
C PHE A 770 -30.08 -39.58 -4.43
N HIS A 771 -30.48 -40.80 -4.79
CA HIS A 771 -31.17 -41.12 -6.03
C HIS A 771 -32.51 -41.82 -5.75
N GLU A 772 -33.63 -41.32 -6.29
CA GLU A 772 -34.94 -41.94 -6.08
C GLU A 772 -35.02 -43.36 -6.64
N ALA A 773 -35.84 -44.21 -6.01
CA ALA A 773 -36.07 -45.59 -6.43
C ALA A 773 -36.57 -45.66 -7.89
N GLY A 774 -35.87 -46.45 -8.73
CA GLY A 774 -36.15 -46.58 -10.17
C GLY A 774 -35.41 -45.60 -11.08
N THR A 775 -34.63 -44.66 -10.55
CA THR A 775 -33.81 -43.76 -11.37
C THR A 775 -32.57 -44.44 -11.96
N THR A 776 -32.10 -43.92 -13.11
CA THR A 776 -30.90 -44.39 -13.81
C THR A 776 -30.00 -43.21 -14.19
N TRP A 777 -28.69 -43.29 -13.90
CA TRP A 777 -27.73 -42.20 -14.16
C TRP A 777 -26.36 -42.72 -14.60
N HIS A 778 -25.55 -41.82 -15.16
CA HIS A 778 -24.10 -42.03 -15.29
C HIS A 778 -23.40 -41.45 -14.05
N PRO A 779 -22.46 -42.16 -13.41
CA PRO A 779 -21.72 -41.62 -12.27
C PRO A 779 -20.76 -40.51 -12.72
N TYR A 780 -20.57 -39.51 -11.86
CA TYR A 780 -19.58 -38.45 -12.03
C TYR A 780 -18.31 -38.82 -11.24
N LEU A 781 -17.14 -38.75 -11.88
CA LEU A 781 -15.86 -39.12 -11.29
C LEU A 781 -14.85 -37.98 -11.50
N HIS A 782 -14.43 -37.31 -10.43
CA HIS A 782 -13.36 -36.30 -10.51
C HIS A 782 -12.01 -36.95 -10.89
N PRO A 783 -11.15 -36.31 -11.70
CA PRO A 783 -11.36 -35.11 -12.53
C PRO A 783 -11.93 -35.42 -13.94
N SER A 784 -12.37 -36.66 -14.19
CA SER A 784 -12.80 -37.16 -15.51
C SER A 784 -14.22 -36.73 -15.97
N GLY A 785 -15.09 -36.35 -15.03
CA GLY A 785 -16.51 -36.01 -15.28
C GLY A 785 -17.41 -37.24 -15.39
N TYR A 786 -18.48 -37.17 -16.18
CA TYR A 786 -19.47 -38.26 -16.28
C TYR A 786 -18.94 -39.46 -17.09
N GLU A 787 -18.98 -40.67 -16.51
CA GLU A 787 -18.62 -41.90 -17.24
C GLU A 787 -19.82 -42.48 -18.02
N THR A 788 -19.94 -42.12 -19.30
CA THR A 788 -21.02 -42.63 -20.19
C THR A 788 -20.98 -44.16 -20.41
N CYS A 789 -19.88 -44.83 -20.08
CA CYS A 789 -19.78 -46.29 -20.15
C CYS A 789 -20.46 -47.02 -18.98
N THR A 790 -20.72 -46.37 -17.85
CA THR A 790 -21.31 -47.03 -16.68
C THR A 790 -22.70 -46.46 -16.41
N ILE A 791 -23.70 -47.33 -16.33
CA ILE A 791 -25.08 -46.96 -15.99
C ILE A 791 -25.35 -47.53 -14.61
N CYS A 792 -25.59 -46.64 -13.65
CA CYS A 792 -26.05 -46.96 -12.31
C CYS A 792 -27.57 -46.83 -12.24
N THR A 793 -28.19 -47.77 -11.54
CA THR A 793 -29.65 -47.84 -11.34
C THR A 793 -29.93 -48.03 -9.85
N CYS A 794 -30.88 -47.28 -9.29
CA CYS A 794 -31.42 -47.55 -7.96
C CYS A 794 -32.58 -48.54 -8.10
N GLU A 795 -32.40 -49.80 -7.67
CA GLU A 795 -33.42 -50.84 -7.87
C GLU A 795 -34.66 -50.63 -6.97
N LEU A 796 -35.84 -50.58 -7.60
CA LEU A 796 -37.13 -50.19 -6.99
C LEU A 796 -37.51 -50.91 -5.68
N PHE A 797 -37.17 -52.20 -5.57
CA PHE A 797 -37.62 -53.06 -4.47
C PHE A 797 -36.51 -53.41 -3.46
N THR A 798 -35.25 -53.40 -3.90
CA THR A 798 -34.08 -53.74 -3.07
C THR A 798 -33.41 -52.50 -2.47
N LEU A 799 -33.65 -51.30 -3.04
CA LEU A 799 -32.98 -50.04 -2.68
C LEU A 799 -31.45 -50.12 -2.70
N GLN A 800 -30.91 -50.95 -3.60
CA GLN A 800 -29.47 -51.07 -3.84
C GLN A 800 -29.08 -50.37 -5.16
N VAL A 801 -27.92 -49.71 -5.15
CA VAL A 801 -27.31 -49.15 -6.36
C VAL A 801 -26.64 -50.26 -7.15
N LYS A 802 -27.03 -50.40 -8.42
CA LYS A 802 -26.49 -51.41 -9.33
C LYS A 802 -25.87 -50.72 -10.55
N CYS A 803 -24.55 -50.57 -10.51
CA CYS A 803 -23.78 -50.02 -11.62
C CYS A 803 -23.34 -51.14 -12.57
N THR A 804 -23.59 -50.95 -13.86
CA THR A 804 -23.22 -51.92 -14.92
C THR A 804 -22.54 -51.20 -16.08
N ARG A 805 -21.48 -51.81 -16.62
CA ARG A 805 -20.77 -51.27 -17.79
C ARG A 805 -21.52 -51.63 -19.07
N ALA A 806 -21.79 -50.65 -19.91
CA ALA A 806 -22.43 -50.82 -21.21
C ALA A 806 -21.55 -51.69 -22.13
N GLN A 807 -22.11 -52.81 -22.60
CA GLN A 807 -21.49 -53.64 -23.62
C GLN A 807 -21.84 -53.07 -25.00
N CYS A 808 -20.84 -52.73 -25.80
CA CYS A 808 -21.07 -52.15 -27.12
C CYS A 808 -21.56 -53.21 -28.11
N PRO A 809 -22.57 -52.92 -28.95
CA PRO A 809 -22.99 -53.82 -30.03
C PRO A 809 -21.83 -54.13 -31.00
N PRO A 810 -21.77 -55.35 -31.57
CA PRO A 810 -20.81 -55.67 -32.62
C PRO A 810 -21.06 -54.78 -33.84
N LEU A 811 -20.02 -54.11 -34.32
CA LEU A 811 -20.13 -53.13 -35.40
C LEU A 811 -20.01 -53.79 -36.79
N PRO A 812 -20.83 -53.41 -37.78
CA PRO A 812 -20.76 -53.92 -39.15
C PRO A 812 -19.59 -53.34 -39.98
N CYS A 813 -18.62 -52.68 -39.33
CA CYS A 813 -17.43 -52.11 -39.94
C CYS A 813 -16.21 -52.39 -39.06
N SER A 814 -15.01 -52.37 -39.64
CA SER A 814 -13.78 -52.65 -38.91
C SER A 814 -13.43 -51.53 -37.91
N ASP A 815 -12.71 -51.90 -36.85
CA ASP A 815 -12.28 -50.99 -35.77
C ASP A 815 -11.45 -49.77 -36.24
N LYS A 816 -10.90 -49.83 -37.46
CA LYS A 816 -10.16 -48.73 -38.12
C LYS A 816 -11.06 -47.68 -38.77
N VAL A 817 -12.30 -48.03 -39.10
CA VAL A 817 -13.30 -47.15 -39.73
C VAL A 817 -14.37 -46.70 -38.73
N ALA A 818 -14.56 -47.49 -37.66
CA ALA A 818 -15.44 -47.15 -36.55
C ALA A 818 -14.84 -46.01 -35.70
N TYR A 819 -15.59 -44.91 -35.54
CA TYR A 819 -15.18 -43.70 -34.80
C TYR A 819 -16.10 -43.43 -33.61
N ARG A 820 -15.63 -42.70 -32.59
CA ARG A 820 -16.49 -42.20 -31.51
C ARG A 820 -17.11 -40.85 -31.90
N PRO A 821 -18.44 -40.66 -31.83
CA PRO A 821 -19.07 -39.37 -32.14
C PRO A 821 -18.72 -38.22 -31.19
N ASP A 822 -18.37 -38.54 -29.95
CA ASP A 822 -17.92 -37.64 -28.88
C ASP A 822 -16.68 -38.31 -28.23
N LYS A 823 -15.66 -37.54 -27.82
CA LYS A 823 -14.50 -38.07 -27.08
C LYS A 823 -14.93 -38.88 -25.85
N LYS A 824 -16.05 -38.51 -25.22
CA LYS A 824 -16.66 -39.21 -24.07
C LYS A 824 -17.77 -40.22 -24.44
N ALA A 825 -18.00 -40.55 -25.71
CA ALA A 825 -18.95 -41.60 -26.09
C ALA A 825 -18.37 -43.00 -25.79
N CYS A 826 -19.12 -43.85 -25.06
CA CYS A 826 -18.60 -45.17 -24.71
C CYS A 826 -18.25 -46.02 -25.95
N CYS A 827 -19.20 -46.16 -26.88
CA CYS A 827 -19.08 -46.99 -28.07
C CYS A 827 -18.67 -46.18 -29.31
N LYS A 828 -17.90 -46.83 -30.20
CA LYS A 828 -17.71 -46.37 -31.57
C LYS A 828 -19.00 -46.61 -32.40
N VAL A 829 -19.12 -45.93 -33.53
CA VAL A 829 -20.15 -46.15 -34.56
C VAL A 829 -19.51 -46.24 -35.95
N CYS A 830 -20.20 -46.87 -36.89
CA CYS A 830 -19.81 -46.86 -38.30
C CYS A 830 -20.32 -45.59 -39.00
N PRO A 831 -19.51 -44.95 -39.87
CA PRO A 831 -19.95 -43.81 -40.66
C PRO A 831 -21.09 -44.20 -41.60
N GLN A 832 -22.13 -43.37 -41.63
CA GLN A 832 -23.36 -43.63 -42.38
C GLN A 832 -23.18 -43.30 -43.87
N VAL A 833 -22.81 -44.29 -44.68
CA VAL A 833 -22.78 -44.16 -46.15
C VAL A 833 -24.20 -44.06 -46.67
N LYS A 834 -24.60 -42.89 -47.20
CA LYS A 834 -25.86 -42.73 -47.94
C LYS A 834 -25.71 -43.34 -49.33
N GLU A 835 -26.30 -44.51 -49.55
CA GLU A 835 -26.31 -45.14 -50.87
C GLU A 835 -27.10 -44.30 -51.90
N PRO A 836 -26.56 -44.05 -53.11
CA PRO A 836 -27.26 -43.35 -54.16
C PRO A 836 -28.28 -44.27 -54.86
N LYS A 837 -29.52 -43.79 -55.01
CA LYS A 837 -30.59 -44.53 -55.72
C LYS A 837 -30.28 -44.62 -57.22
N VAL A 838 -30.14 -45.84 -57.74
CA VAL A 838 -29.91 -46.09 -59.18
C VAL A 838 -31.24 -46.17 -59.95
N PRO A 839 -31.47 -45.33 -60.99
CA PRO A 839 -32.62 -45.46 -61.88
C PRO A 839 -32.38 -46.50 -62.99
N LYS A 840 -33.45 -47.14 -63.50
CA LYS A 840 -33.37 -48.05 -64.65
C LYS A 840 -33.20 -47.27 -65.97
N LYS A 841 -32.33 -47.75 -66.87
CA LYS A 841 -32.13 -47.20 -68.22
C LYS A 841 -33.06 -47.82 -69.26
N VAL A 842 -33.44 -47.03 -70.27
CA VAL A 842 -33.89 -47.46 -71.61
C VAL A 842 -33.16 -46.57 -72.65
N HIS A 843 -32.95 -47.06 -73.87
CA HIS A 843 -32.11 -46.41 -74.90
C HIS A 843 -32.72 -45.16 -75.57
N ALA A 844 -31.86 -44.20 -75.93
CA ALA A 844 -31.89 -43.42 -77.18
C ALA A 844 -30.55 -42.64 -77.38
N GLY A 845 -30.29 -42.14 -78.60
CA GLY A 845 -29.68 -40.80 -78.77
C GLY A 845 -28.14 -40.64 -78.81
N ARG A 846 -27.51 -41.19 -79.85
CA ARG A 846 -26.15 -40.92 -80.38
C ARG A 846 -25.74 -39.42 -80.52
N GLN A 847 -24.52 -39.06 -80.06
CA GLN A 847 -23.64 -37.91 -80.46
C GLN A 847 -24.19 -36.46 -80.22
N ASP A 848 -23.39 -35.39 -79.99
CA ASP A 848 -21.92 -35.19 -79.97
C ASP A 848 -21.54 -33.90 -79.17
N VAL A 849 -20.24 -33.68 -78.83
CA VAL A 849 -19.58 -32.36 -78.53
C VAL A 849 -20.06 -31.56 -77.28
N GLN A 850 -19.25 -30.89 -76.42
CA GLN A 850 -17.79 -30.77 -76.16
C GLN A 850 -17.56 -30.01 -74.81
N TYR A 851 -16.30 -29.97 -74.33
CA TYR A 851 -15.67 -29.07 -73.33
C TYR A 851 -15.44 -29.56 -71.87
N ASP A 852 -14.17 -29.89 -71.63
CA ASP A 852 -13.24 -29.44 -70.57
C ASP A 852 -13.33 -29.93 -69.10
N GLU A 853 -12.36 -30.83 -68.83
CA GLU A 853 -11.53 -31.06 -67.64
C GLU A 853 -11.81 -30.33 -66.29
N ALA A 854 -12.01 -31.13 -65.25
CA ALA A 854 -11.04 -31.27 -64.14
C ALA A 854 -11.37 -32.51 -63.27
N GLY A 855 -10.43 -33.45 -63.10
CA GLY A 855 -10.73 -34.75 -62.46
C GLY A 855 -9.61 -35.33 -61.59
N SER A 856 -9.74 -35.17 -60.27
CA SER A 856 -9.13 -35.89 -59.13
C SER A 856 -7.72 -36.51 -59.25
N PRO A 857 -6.78 -36.23 -58.32
CA PRO A 857 -5.64 -37.11 -58.10
C PRO A 857 -6.11 -38.49 -57.56
N THR A 858 -5.25 -39.51 -57.67
CA THR A 858 -5.51 -40.86 -57.17
C THR A 858 -4.55 -41.22 -56.03
N LEU A 859 -5.09 -41.79 -54.95
CA LEU A 859 -4.30 -42.24 -53.80
C LEU A 859 -3.45 -43.47 -54.17
N ARG A 860 -2.16 -43.24 -54.43
CA ARG A 860 -1.16 -44.28 -54.66
C ARG A 860 -0.68 -44.90 -53.34
N SER A 861 -0.23 -46.14 -53.38
CA SER A 861 0.31 -46.81 -52.19
C SER A 861 1.74 -46.34 -51.88
N PRO A 862 2.17 -46.27 -50.60
CA PRO A 862 3.52 -45.82 -50.23
C PRO A 862 4.67 -46.59 -50.90
N GLN A 863 4.46 -47.87 -51.20
CA GLN A 863 5.42 -48.72 -51.91
C GLN A 863 5.61 -48.29 -53.37
N MET A 864 4.54 -47.83 -54.05
CA MET A 864 4.65 -47.28 -55.41
C MET A 864 5.32 -45.90 -55.42
N ILE A 865 5.07 -45.06 -54.41
CA ILE A 865 5.69 -43.74 -54.27
C ILE A 865 7.21 -43.87 -54.16
N LEU A 866 7.70 -44.77 -53.29
CA LEU A 866 9.14 -45.06 -53.19
C LEU A 866 9.72 -45.68 -54.47
N ALA A 867 9.00 -46.61 -55.11
CA ALA A 867 9.45 -47.22 -56.37
C ALA A 867 9.51 -46.21 -57.54
N ALA A 868 8.72 -45.14 -57.49
CA ALA A 868 8.74 -44.01 -58.43
C ALA A 868 9.81 -42.94 -58.09
N GLY A 869 10.69 -43.20 -57.12
CA GLY A 869 11.76 -42.29 -56.71
C GLY A 869 11.36 -41.21 -55.69
N GLY A 870 10.20 -41.36 -55.05
CA GLY A 870 9.76 -40.51 -53.94
C GLY A 870 10.56 -40.70 -52.66
N CYS A 871 10.31 -39.83 -51.68
CA CYS A 871 11.08 -39.73 -50.43
C CYS A 871 10.23 -40.17 -49.23
N ARG A 872 10.87 -40.69 -48.17
CA ARG A 872 10.25 -40.85 -46.85
C ARG A 872 10.92 -39.92 -45.84
N PHE A 873 10.12 -39.20 -45.05
CA PHE A 873 10.59 -38.41 -43.91
C PHE A 873 9.70 -38.73 -42.70
N GLU A 874 10.32 -39.19 -41.61
CA GLU A 874 9.65 -39.88 -40.50
C GLU A 874 8.67 -40.97 -41.01
N GLU A 875 7.38 -40.86 -40.72
CA GLU A 875 6.33 -41.79 -41.21
C GLU A 875 5.64 -41.35 -42.52
N ASN A 876 5.94 -40.16 -43.03
CA ASN A 876 5.31 -39.62 -44.24
C ASN A 876 6.09 -39.96 -45.52
N PHE A 877 5.35 -40.14 -46.62
CA PHE A 877 5.88 -40.49 -47.95
C PHE A 877 5.46 -39.41 -48.96
N TYR A 878 6.42 -38.87 -49.71
CA TYR A 878 6.25 -37.76 -50.63
C TYR A 878 6.67 -38.16 -52.04
N GLU A 879 5.94 -37.74 -53.07
CA GLU A 879 6.30 -38.00 -54.47
C GLU A 879 7.55 -37.22 -54.89
N ASN A 880 8.24 -37.70 -55.94
CA ASN A 880 9.47 -37.07 -56.43
C ASN A 880 9.20 -35.65 -56.94
N GLY A 881 9.89 -34.65 -56.39
CA GLY A 881 9.71 -33.24 -56.69
C GLY A 881 8.70 -32.51 -55.78
N GLU A 882 7.96 -33.23 -54.93
CA GLU A 882 7.00 -32.63 -53.99
C GLU A 882 7.68 -31.74 -52.95
N GLU A 883 7.03 -30.64 -52.59
CA GLU A 883 7.50 -29.69 -51.56
C GLU A 883 6.62 -29.76 -50.31
N TYR A 884 7.25 -29.94 -49.15
CA TYR A 884 6.56 -30.10 -47.87
C TYR A 884 7.23 -29.28 -46.75
N HIS A 885 6.45 -29.01 -45.71
CA HIS A 885 6.93 -28.49 -44.44
C HIS A 885 7.24 -29.68 -43.51
N PRO A 886 8.45 -29.75 -42.90
CA PRO A 886 8.76 -30.83 -41.98
C PRO A 886 7.91 -30.72 -40.72
N VAL A 887 7.41 -31.85 -40.23
CA VAL A 887 6.79 -31.93 -38.90
C VAL A 887 7.88 -32.32 -37.93
N LEU A 888 8.07 -31.55 -36.85
CA LEU A 888 8.97 -31.89 -35.76
C LEU A 888 8.16 -32.41 -34.58
N ALA A 889 8.56 -33.56 -34.02
CA ALA A 889 7.84 -34.25 -32.94
C ALA A 889 7.59 -33.41 -31.66
N THR A 890 8.30 -32.30 -31.48
CA THR A 890 8.17 -31.38 -30.33
C THR A 890 7.30 -30.14 -30.60
N HIS A 891 7.10 -29.73 -31.85
CA HIS A 891 6.48 -28.43 -32.21
C HIS A 891 5.40 -28.50 -33.30
N GLY A 892 5.32 -29.60 -34.06
CA GLY A 892 4.36 -29.75 -35.16
C GLY A 892 4.92 -29.32 -36.52
N GLU A 893 4.06 -28.84 -37.42
CA GLU A 893 4.38 -28.51 -38.81
C GLU A 893 5.14 -27.16 -38.92
N GLU A 894 6.44 -27.21 -39.20
CA GLU A 894 7.31 -26.03 -39.27
C GLU A 894 7.18 -25.28 -40.60
N LYS A 895 6.14 -24.45 -40.70
CA LYS A 895 5.79 -23.69 -41.92
C LYS A 895 6.84 -22.70 -42.40
N CYS A 896 7.83 -22.36 -41.58
CA CYS A 896 8.96 -21.50 -41.98
C CYS A 896 10.07 -22.26 -42.74
N ILE A 897 10.07 -23.60 -42.73
CA ILE A 897 11.04 -24.45 -43.44
C ILE A 897 10.32 -25.14 -44.61
N LYS A 898 10.88 -25.07 -45.83
CA LYS A 898 10.34 -25.77 -47.00
C LYS A 898 11.38 -26.72 -47.58
N CYS A 899 11.08 -28.01 -47.56
CA CYS A 899 11.94 -29.08 -48.09
C CYS A 899 11.34 -29.61 -49.40
N ARG A 900 12.20 -30.06 -50.34
CA ARG A 900 11.76 -30.67 -51.61
C ARG A 900 12.33 -32.08 -51.75
N CYS A 901 11.49 -33.04 -52.14
CA CYS A 901 11.96 -34.38 -52.51
C CYS A 901 12.74 -34.36 -53.84
N LYS A 902 13.85 -35.11 -53.91
CA LYS A 902 14.58 -35.42 -55.14
C LYS A 902 15.03 -36.87 -55.10
N VAL A 903 15.00 -37.54 -56.26
CA VAL A 903 15.42 -38.94 -56.43
C VAL A 903 16.82 -39.20 -55.86
N SER A 904 16.95 -40.36 -55.19
CA SER A 904 18.23 -41.03 -54.88
C SER A 904 19.21 -40.30 -53.95
N ILE A 905 18.77 -39.95 -52.73
CA ILE A 905 19.51 -40.14 -51.47
C ILE A 905 18.52 -40.10 -50.29
N ALA A 906 18.74 -40.89 -49.25
CA ALA A 906 17.80 -41.07 -48.13
C ALA A 906 17.80 -39.91 -47.08
N MET A 907 18.17 -38.70 -47.49
CA MET A 907 18.11 -37.47 -46.67
C MET A 907 17.69 -36.28 -47.54
N PRO A 908 16.67 -35.48 -47.15
CA PRO A 908 16.18 -34.37 -47.96
C PRO A 908 17.14 -33.17 -47.97
N GLN A 909 17.28 -32.52 -49.13
CA GLN A 909 17.97 -31.22 -49.23
C GLN A 909 17.02 -30.08 -48.79
N CYS A 910 16.96 -29.82 -47.48
CA CYS A 910 16.38 -28.59 -46.95
C CYS A 910 17.50 -27.53 -46.87
N PRO A 911 17.42 -26.38 -47.57
CA PRO A 911 18.43 -25.33 -47.49
C PRO A 911 18.42 -24.67 -46.10
N ALA A 912 19.60 -24.22 -45.63
CA ALA A 912 19.72 -23.57 -44.32
C ALA A 912 18.85 -22.30 -44.25
N ALA A 913 18.15 -22.11 -43.13
CA ALA A 913 17.05 -21.14 -43.00
C ALA A 913 17.54 -19.68 -43.04
N THR A 914 17.39 -19.02 -44.19
CA THR A 914 17.67 -17.58 -44.34
C THR A 914 16.51 -16.73 -43.81
N GLY A 915 16.42 -16.62 -42.47
CA GLY A 915 15.62 -15.62 -41.78
C GLY A 915 14.42 -16.14 -40.99
N ARG A 916 14.45 -15.93 -39.67
CA ARG A 916 13.31 -16.04 -38.72
C ARG A 916 12.66 -17.43 -38.52
N CYS A 917 13.42 -18.52 -38.64
CA CYS A 917 13.16 -19.72 -37.81
C CYS A 917 14.14 -19.64 -36.61
N ALA A 918 13.66 -19.31 -35.40
CA ALA A 918 14.52 -19.11 -34.23
C ALA A 918 14.57 -20.38 -33.36
N ILE A 919 15.54 -21.25 -33.64
CA ILE A 919 15.79 -22.46 -32.85
C ILE A 919 16.43 -22.07 -31.53
N TRP A 920 15.80 -22.44 -30.41
CA TRP A 920 16.45 -22.49 -29.10
C TRP A 920 16.80 -23.94 -28.78
N GLU A 921 18.06 -24.21 -28.45
CA GLU A 921 18.55 -25.55 -28.13
C GLU A 921 18.21 -25.94 -26.68
N PRO A 922 17.97 -27.23 -26.39
CA PRO A 922 17.89 -27.72 -25.02
C PRO A 922 19.30 -27.80 -24.41
N VAL A 923 19.54 -27.06 -23.33
CA VAL A 923 20.80 -27.11 -22.58
C VAL A 923 20.84 -28.36 -21.68
N ASN A 924 22.00 -29.04 -21.69
CA ASN A 924 22.39 -30.12 -20.78
C ASN A 924 23.45 -29.59 -19.80
#